data_AF-A0A497SHA9-F1
#
_entry.id   AF-A0A497SHA9-F1
#
_cell.length_a   1.000
_cell.length_b   1.000
_cell.length_c   1.000
_cell.angle_alpha   90.00
_cell.angle_beta   90.00
_cell.angle_gamma   90.00
#
_symmetry.space_group_name_H-M   'P 1'
#
loop_
_entity.id
_entity.type
_entity.pdbx_description
1 polymer ?
#
loop_
_entity_poly.entity_id
_entity_poly.type
_entity_poly.pdbx_seq_one_letter_code
_entity_poly.pdbx_strand_id
1 'polypeptide(L)'
;MLYGPPGCGKTLLAKAVANESGANFISVKGPEVLCVAKDTPVLTSLCGLERIEDFYEKVKPLSKVEYQDEKIEVRSLEKPVFSFGVDRNGRIVRSLVKRACKLFVPYTYRIAFSDKNEIVVSKNQPFLAFRNGRIKWIRAEEIKIGDLVAKPFKLPTFDQKIKLELPGYKWLEKVKETKNFYYVKIKTSKTVDRLPKVLNEKFAEFLGFFVSEGNISKGCVSICNKDRKLRRRIVNLFKLFVPPERIKSYEDKICVYSTPLIKFLEKLFERNLNRKSHFIHVPSCLFKSDIKIISKFLKGLYDGDGTISEKEVRYGSKSKKLIDGLAYLLTLLGIKYRYWKGKNKMFMISITGKKEINKFLELVYRRKVDKKIRRYYNGIYLIPDISDLLRKVMKDLGMSYYRNRDIPEGLVEAVMNKRKRCGLIRLQRIMEYIRKKANREFKKSEDYRTLELIARGTFLWVKVVKKVEDKPQWMFDIETTTSSFIGGTLPFLLHNTMWVGESERKIRELFKRAKQVAPSIIFFDEIDALAPKRGVYYGTRVTETIVSQLLTEISGLEELRDVVIIAATNRPDLIDPALLRPGRIDRLVLVPAPDEKGRLEILKVHTRNMPLDKDVDLKELAKKTEGFSGADLEALCREAAMNALREDINAKKVKRKHFEKAMEKITPSITPDMIKYYEKFVERSKRIREMEEEKEKPAYIG
;
A
#
# COMPACT_ATOMS: atom_id res chain seq x y z
N MET A 1 -5.09 -32.32 -11.51
CA MET A 1 -5.91 -31.24 -10.95
C MET A 1 -7.03 -31.82 -10.10
N LEU A 2 -7.07 -31.44 -8.82
CA LEU A 2 -8.21 -31.63 -7.93
C LEU A 2 -9.21 -30.50 -8.17
N TYR A 3 -10.47 -30.81 -8.43
CA TYR A 3 -11.53 -29.81 -8.55
C TYR A 3 -12.81 -30.28 -7.87
N GLY A 4 -13.70 -29.37 -7.53
CA GLY A 4 -14.96 -29.68 -6.85
C GLY A 4 -15.37 -28.59 -5.88
N PRO A 5 -16.47 -28.78 -5.14
CA PRO A 5 -17.03 -27.76 -4.26
C PRO A 5 -16.02 -27.23 -3.22
N PRO A 6 -16.12 -25.95 -2.83
CA PRO A 6 -15.29 -25.39 -1.76
C PRO A 6 -15.51 -26.16 -0.46
N GLY A 7 -14.49 -26.21 0.41
CA GLY A 7 -14.59 -26.87 1.71
C GLY A 7 -14.55 -28.41 1.71
N CYS A 8 -14.44 -29.08 0.56
CA CYS A 8 -14.35 -30.56 0.48
C CYS A 8 -12.93 -31.14 0.67
N GLY A 9 -11.98 -30.40 1.26
CA GLY A 9 -10.69 -30.97 1.65
C GLY A 9 -9.65 -31.21 0.53
N LYS A 10 -9.75 -30.55 -0.64
CA LYS A 10 -8.76 -30.66 -1.74
C LYS A 10 -7.31 -30.47 -1.27
N THR A 11 -7.04 -29.45 -0.46
CA THR A 11 -5.71 -29.17 0.09
C THR A 11 -5.29 -30.21 1.13
N LEU A 12 -6.22 -30.77 1.91
CA LEU A 12 -5.95 -31.84 2.87
C LEU A 12 -5.60 -33.14 2.15
N LEU A 13 -6.32 -33.48 1.08
CA LEU A 13 -6.04 -34.63 0.24
C LEU A 13 -4.64 -34.57 -0.35
N ALA A 14 -4.24 -33.42 -0.92
CA ALA A 14 -2.90 -33.24 -1.46
C ALA A 14 -1.80 -33.39 -0.40
N LYS A 15 -2.03 -32.90 0.82
CA LYS A 15 -1.11 -33.08 1.95
C LYS A 15 -1.04 -34.54 2.42
N ALA A 16 -2.18 -35.23 2.46
CA ALA A 16 -2.22 -36.65 2.83
C ALA A 16 -1.43 -37.49 1.83
N VAL A 17 -1.62 -37.26 0.53
CA VAL A 17 -0.83 -37.92 -0.54
C VAL A 17 0.66 -37.67 -0.36
N ALA A 18 1.08 -36.44 -0.06
CA ALA A 18 2.49 -36.13 0.17
C ALA A 18 3.07 -36.84 1.39
N ASN A 19 2.32 -36.87 2.49
CA ASN A 19 2.73 -37.58 3.71
C ASN A 19 2.86 -39.09 3.48
N GLU A 20 1.87 -39.70 2.82
CA GLU A 20 1.84 -41.15 2.56
C GLU A 20 2.94 -41.60 1.57
N SER A 21 3.28 -40.73 0.62
CA SER A 21 4.34 -40.98 -0.37
C SER A 21 5.75 -40.60 0.11
N GLY A 22 5.89 -40.03 1.32
CA GLY A 22 7.17 -39.52 1.83
C GLY A 22 7.77 -38.37 1.00
N ALA A 23 6.97 -37.72 0.15
CA ALA A 23 7.44 -36.66 -0.74
C ALA A 23 7.43 -35.29 -0.04
N ASN A 24 8.42 -34.45 -0.38
CA ASN A 24 8.48 -33.07 0.09
C ASN A 24 7.28 -32.25 -0.44
N PHE A 25 6.51 -31.61 0.45
CA PHE A 25 5.34 -30.83 0.05
C PHE A 25 5.65 -29.34 -0.09
N ILE A 26 5.51 -28.80 -1.31
CA ILE A 26 5.73 -27.38 -1.61
C ILE A 26 4.42 -26.74 -2.04
N SER A 27 3.81 -25.93 -1.17
CA SER A 27 2.54 -25.26 -1.44
C SER A 27 2.71 -23.85 -1.99
N VAL A 28 1.92 -23.51 -3.01
CA VAL A 28 1.78 -22.16 -3.57
C VAL A 28 0.31 -21.76 -3.48
N LYS A 29 0.04 -20.59 -2.87
CA LYS A 29 -1.31 -20.01 -2.79
C LYS A 29 -1.42 -18.76 -3.65
N GLY A 30 -2.53 -18.61 -4.38
CA GLY A 30 -2.81 -17.45 -5.25
C GLY A 30 -2.73 -16.07 -4.55
N PRO A 31 -3.10 -15.93 -3.26
CA PRO A 31 -2.95 -14.67 -2.53
C PRO A 31 -2.10 -14.81 -1.24
N GLU A 32 -0.81 -14.46 -1.31
CA GLU A 32 -0.01 -14.12 -0.10
C GLU A 32 -0.02 -12.60 0.11
N VAL A 33 -0.81 -12.10 1.08
CA VAL A 33 -1.30 -10.71 1.03
C VAL A 33 -0.32 -9.66 1.61
N LEU A 34 -0.14 -8.57 0.85
CA LEU A 34 0.72 -7.41 1.12
C LEU A 34 -0.16 -6.27 1.64
N CYS A 35 0.01 -5.81 2.90
CA CYS A 35 -0.86 -4.78 3.47
C CYS A 35 -0.18 -3.87 4.47
N VAL A 36 -0.80 -2.71 4.72
CA VAL A 36 -0.40 -1.75 5.74
C VAL A 36 -1.50 -1.53 6.79
N ALA A 37 -1.12 -1.14 8.00
CA ALA A 37 -2.08 -0.94 9.10
C ALA A 37 -3.04 0.22 8.83
N LYS A 38 -4.22 0.17 9.44
CA LYS A 38 -5.34 1.12 9.26
C LYS A 38 -4.98 2.60 9.41
N ASP A 39 -4.06 2.91 10.32
CA ASP A 39 -3.65 4.30 10.61
C ASP A 39 -2.57 4.83 9.65
N THR A 40 -2.11 4.01 8.69
CA THR A 40 -1.09 4.39 7.71
C THR A 40 -1.63 5.47 6.78
N PRO A 41 -1.03 6.68 6.74
CA PRO A 41 -1.42 7.71 5.79
C PRO A 41 -1.12 7.25 4.35
N VAL A 42 -2.01 7.56 3.42
CA VAL A 42 -1.86 7.33 1.98
C VAL A 42 -2.12 8.61 1.21
N LEU A 43 -1.31 8.85 0.18
CA LEU A 43 -1.46 10.02 -0.67
C LEU A 43 -2.23 9.64 -1.94
N THR A 44 -3.46 10.15 -2.07
CA THR A 44 -4.33 9.87 -3.21
C THR A 44 -4.98 11.12 -3.77
N SER A 45 -5.42 11.05 -5.03
CA SER A 45 -6.08 12.13 -5.73
C SER A 45 -7.53 12.35 -5.28
N LEU A 46 -8.10 11.43 -4.50
CA LEU A 46 -9.46 11.52 -3.98
C LEU A 46 -9.50 12.33 -2.68
N CYS A 47 -8.73 11.91 -1.68
CA CYS A 47 -8.75 12.49 -0.34
C CYS A 47 -7.52 13.37 -0.02
N GLY A 48 -6.45 13.30 -0.81
CA GLY A 48 -5.18 13.93 -0.45
C GLY A 48 -4.38 13.00 0.46
N LEU A 49 -3.93 13.50 1.62
CA LEU A 49 -3.21 12.69 2.61
C LEU A 49 -4.16 12.34 3.77
N GLU A 50 -4.62 11.10 3.82
CA GLU A 50 -5.50 10.59 4.88
C GLU A 50 -5.13 9.16 5.26
N ARG A 51 -5.67 8.64 6.37
CA ARG A 51 -5.43 7.24 6.75
C ARG A 51 -6.03 6.31 5.71
N ILE A 52 -5.39 5.17 5.48
CA ILE A 52 -5.84 4.19 4.49
C ILE A 52 -7.26 3.66 4.80
N GLU A 53 -7.62 3.57 6.08
CA GLU A 53 -8.99 3.25 6.52
C GLU A 53 -9.99 4.34 6.11
N ASP A 54 -9.68 5.62 6.38
CA ASP A 54 -10.54 6.74 5.99
C ASP A 54 -10.69 6.82 4.45
N PHE A 55 -9.60 6.55 3.71
CA PHE A 55 -9.62 6.42 2.26
C PHE A 55 -10.54 5.26 1.81
N TYR A 56 -10.42 4.09 2.43
CA TYR A 56 -11.23 2.91 2.11
C TYR A 56 -12.73 3.21 2.30
N GLU A 57 -13.11 3.82 3.42
CA GLU A 57 -14.50 4.21 3.68
C GLU A 57 -15.03 5.22 2.66
N LYS A 58 -14.20 6.21 2.24
CA LYS A 58 -14.56 7.18 1.19
C LYS A 58 -14.68 6.53 -0.20
N VAL A 59 -14.00 5.41 -0.43
CA VAL A 59 -14.06 4.66 -1.70
C VAL A 59 -15.28 3.74 -1.77
N LYS A 60 -15.77 3.21 -0.65
CA LYS A 60 -16.95 2.30 -0.61
C LYS A 60 -18.11 2.75 -1.52
N PRO A 61 -18.63 3.99 -1.44
CA PRO A 61 -19.75 4.43 -2.29
C PRO A 61 -19.37 4.67 -3.77
N LEU A 62 -18.09 4.58 -4.12
CA LEU A 62 -17.55 4.81 -5.46
C LEU A 62 -16.97 3.53 -6.09
N SER A 63 -17.32 2.37 -5.53
CA SER A 63 -16.70 1.09 -5.83
C SER A 63 -17.69 -0.05 -5.80
N LYS A 64 -17.38 -1.11 -6.54
CA LYS A 64 -18.13 -2.37 -6.53
C LYS A 64 -17.38 -3.39 -5.69
N VAL A 65 -18.10 -4.16 -4.87
CA VAL A 65 -17.52 -5.33 -4.18
C VAL A 65 -17.21 -6.40 -5.22
N GLU A 66 -15.94 -6.79 -5.34
CA GLU A 66 -15.52 -7.91 -6.20
C GLU A 66 -15.50 -9.22 -5.42
N TYR A 67 -15.08 -9.15 -4.15
CA TYR A 67 -14.95 -10.29 -3.26
C TYR A 67 -15.12 -9.85 -1.82
N GLN A 68 -15.86 -10.62 -1.02
CA GLN A 68 -16.03 -10.35 0.39
C GLN A 68 -16.28 -11.66 1.16
N ASP A 69 -15.57 -11.84 2.27
CA ASP A 69 -15.81 -12.85 3.29
C ASP A 69 -15.66 -12.24 4.70
N GLU A 70 -15.62 -13.07 5.75
CA GLU A 70 -15.48 -12.61 7.14
C GLU A 70 -14.15 -11.88 7.44
N LYS A 71 -13.12 -12.09 6.61
CA LYS A 71 -11.74 -11.66 6.86
C LYS A 71 -11.16 -10.79 5.75
N ILE A 72 -11.81 -10.65 4.61
CA ILE A 72 -11.29 -9.99 3.41
C ILE A 72 -12.44 -9.29 2.69
N GLU A 73 -12.19 -8.09 2.19
CA GLU A 73 -13.10 -7.32 1.37
C GLU A 73 -12.30 -6.58 0.29
N VAL A 74 -12.55 -6.95 -0.97
CA VAL A 74 -11.91 -6.38 -2.16
C VAL A 74 -12.95 -5.62 -2.96
N ARG A 75 -12.63 -4.36 -3.27
CA ARG A 75 -13.49 -3.47 -4.02
C ARG A 75 -12.76 -2.94 -5.24
N SER A 76 -13.38 -2.99 -6.41
CA SER A 76 -12.89 -2.28 -7.60
C SER A 76 -13.49 -0.88 -7.69
N LEU A 77 -12.63 0.07 -8.02
CA LEU A 77 -13.03 1.46 -8.15
C LEU A 77 -13.68 1.69 -9.51
N GLU A 78 -14.87 2.26 -9.52
CA GLU A 78 -15.59 2.63 -10.74
C GLU A 78 -15.15 4.00 -11.27
N LYS A 79 -14.60 4.84 -10.39
CA LYS A 79 -14.09 6.17 -10.73
C LYS A 79 -12.57 6.23 -10.63
N PRO A 80 -11.89 6.95 -11.53
CA PRO A 80 -10.44 7.00 -11.55
C PRO A 80 -9.89 7.76 -10.35
N VAL A 81 -9.25 7.02 -9.44
CA VAL A 81 -8.47 7.56 -8.32
C VAL A 81 -7.00 7.27 -8.58
N PHE A 82 -6.11 8.19 -8.21
CA PHE A 82 -4.69 8.05 -8.47
C PHE A 82 -3.86 8.17 -7.21
N SER A 83 -2.75 7.46 -7.15
CA SER A 83 -1.62 7.72 -6.26
C SER A 83 -0.37 7.96 -7.12
N PHE A 84 0.82 7.85 -6.52
CA PHE A 84 2.09 7.85 -7.24
C PHE A 84 2.83 6.55 -6.95
N GLY A 85 3.34 5.91 -8.00
CA GLY A 85 4.20 4.74 -7.86
C GLY A 85 5.45 4.92 -8.69
N VAL A 86 6.20 3.84 -8.89
CA VAL A 86 7.50 3.86 -9.56
C VAL A 86 7.44 3.05 -10.84
N ASP A 87 7.91 3.64 -11.94
CA ASP A 87 8.02 2.97 -13.23
C ASP A 87 9.25 2.04 -13.29
N ARG A 88 9.38 1.29 -14.39
CA ARG A 88 10.52 0.38 -14.64
C ARG A 88 11.89 1.09 -14.67
N ASN A 89 11.90 2.41 -14.83
CA ASN A 89 13.11 3.24 -14.87
C ASN A 89 13.40 3.91 -13.52
N GLY A 90 12.65 3.57 -12.47
CA GLY A 90 12.82 4.17 -11.15
C GLY A 90 12.39 5.65 -11.10
N ARG A 91 11.44 6.07 -11.94
CA ARG A 91 10.81 7.40 -11.89
C ARG A 91 9.49 7.30 -11.14
N ILE A 92 9.20 8.32 -10.34
CA ILE A 92 7.91 8.43 -9.66
C ILE A 92 6.91 9.01 -10.66
N VAL A 93 5.85 8.24 -10.94
CA VAL A 93 4.82 8.57 -11.93
C VAL A 93 3.44 8.40 -11.32
N ARG A 94 2.43 9.05 -11.93
CA ARG A 94 1.04 8.89 -11.52
C ARG A 94 0.59 7.46 -11.77
N SER A 95 -0.07 6.85 -10.79
CA SER A 95 -0.57 5.47 -10.88
C SER A 95 -2.06 5.43 -10.58
N LEU A 96 -2.83 4.81 -11.45
CA LEU A 96 -4.27 4.60 -11.25
C LEU A 96 -4.48 3.53 -10.19
N VAL A 97 -5.33 3.83 -9.22
CA VAL A 97 -5.84 2.88 -8.22
C VAL A 97 -6.95 2.07 -8.86
N LYS A 98 -6.75 0.75 -8.92
CA LYS A 98 -7.72 -0.22 -9.47
C LYS A 98 -8.62 -0.78 -8.40
N ARG A 99 -8.03 -1.18 -7.27
CA ARG A 99 -8.74 -1.84 -6.17
C ARG A 99 -8.35 -1.27 -4.83
N ALA A 100 -9.28 -1.35 -3.88
CA ALA A 100 -9.05 -1.13 -2.47
C ALA A 100 -9.36 -2.42 -1.72
N CYS A 101 -8.45 -2.83 -0.85
CA CYS A 101 -8.54 -4.09 -0.11
C CYS A 101 -8.55 -3.81 1.39
N LYS A 102 -9.35 -4.57 2.12
CA LYS A 102 -9.38 -4.63 3.58
C LYS A 102 -9.30 -6.10 3.98
N LEU A 103 -8.43 -6.45 4.92
CA LEU A 103 -8.32 -7.82 5.39
C LEU A 103 -7.76 -7.95 6.80
N PHE A 104 -8.11 -9.04 7.48
CA PHE A 104 -7.57 -9.39 8.78
C PHE A 104 -6.26 -10.16 8.64
N VAL A 105 -5.18 -9.61 9.22
CA VAL A 105 -3.84 -10.21 9.15
C VAL A 105 -3.42 -10.69 10.54
N PRO A 106 -3.12 -11.99 10.73
CA PRO A 106 -2.76 -12.55 12.03
C PRO A 106 -1.32 -12.20 12.45
N TYR A 107 -0.40 -11.99 11.49
CA TYR A 107 1.01 -11.73 11.77
C TYR A 107 1.45 -10.43 11.10
N THR A 108 1.82 -9.45 11.91
CA THR A 108 2.27 -8.13 11.43
C THR A 108 3.63 -7.77 12.00
N TYR A 109 4.35 -6.88 11.33
CA TYR A 109 5.62 -6.32 11.81
C TYR A 109 5.50 -4.82 11.95
N ARG A 110 6.06 -4.31 13.06
CA ARG A 110 6.34 -2.90 13.26
C ARG A 110 7.82 -2.63 12.98
N ILE A 111 8.08 -1.80 11.96
CA ILE A 111 9.43 -1.47 11.49
C ILE A 111 9.70 0.01 11.72
N ALA A 112 10.75 0.32 12.47
CA ALA A 112 11.21 1.68 12.72
C ALA A 112 12.52 1.99 11.99
N PHE A 113 12.62 3.22 11.49
CA PHE A 113 13.70 3.67 10.62
C PHE A 113 14.54 4.80 11.25
N SER A 114 15.71 5.06 10.67
CA SER A 114 16.69 6.03 11.19
C SER A 114 16.20 7.47 11.24
N ASP A 115 15.19 7.80 10.44
CA ASP A 115 14.55 9.12 10.38
C ASP A 115 13.37 9.27 11.36
N LYS A 116 13.24 8.33 12.31
CA LYS A 116 12.15 8.26 13.31
C LYS A 116 10.78 7.92 12.72
N ASN A 117 10.74 7.51 11.45
CA ASN A 117 9.54 6.96 10.86
C ASN A 117 9.29 5.54 11.38
N GLU A 118 8.03 5.15 11.40
CA GLU A 118 7.59 3.81 11.75
C GLU A 118 6.41 3.41 10.85
N ILE A 119 6.37 2.14 10.49
CA ILE A 119 5.27 1.55 9.72
C ILE A 119 4.93 0.18 10.27
N VAL A 120 3.64 -0.16 10.23
CA VAL A 120 3.13 -1.49 10.59
C VAL A 120 2.59 -2.14 9.34
N VAL A 121 3.10 -3.33 9.02
CA VAL A 121 2.90 -4.01 7.74
C VAL A 121 2.72 -5.51 7.90
N SER A 122 2.12 -6.17 6.90
CA SER A 122 2.07 -7.63 6.86
C SER A 122 3.47 -8.23 6.65
N LYS A 123 3.64 -9.50 7.02
CA LYS A 123 4.87 -10.30 6.85
C LYS A 123 5.51 -10.16 5.45
N ASN A 124 4.67 -10.12 4.41
CA ASN A 124 5.10 -10.16 3.03
C ASN A 124 5.28 -8.78 2.40
N GLN A 125 4.88 -7.69 3.07
CA GLN A 125 4.96 -6.33 2.50
C GLN A 125 6.38 -6.04 1.98
N PRO A 126 6.56 -5.74 0.68
CA PRO A 126 7.89 -5.51 0.12
C PRO A 126 8.32 -4.07 0.37
N PHE A 127 9.61 -3.90 0.64
CA PHE A 127 10.29 -2.62 0.65
C PHE A 127 11.39 -2.61 -0.41
N LEU A 128 11.48 -1.54 -1.19
CA LEU A 128 12.59 -1.34 -2.11
C LEU A 128 13.83 -1.05 -1.27
N ALA A 129 14.77 -1.97 -1.20
CA ALA A 129 15.90 -1.92 -0.31
C ALA A 129 17.24 -2.15 -1.02
N PHE A 130 18.28 -1.50 -0.53
CA PHE A 130 19.66 -1.73 -0.95
C PHE A 130 20.33 -2.71 0.01
N ARG A 131 20.75 -3.87 -0.51
CA ARG A 131 21.47 -4.90 0.25
C ARG A 131 22.48 -5.58 -0.67
N ASN A 132 23.71 -5.75 -0.18
CA ASN A 132 24.81 -6.43 -0.89
C ASN A 132 25.06 -5.84 -2.30
N GLY A 133 25.12 -4.51 -2.42
CA GLY A 133 25.41 -3.86 -3.70
C GLY A 133 24.23 -3.80 -4.68
N ARG A 134 23.03 -4.27 -4.32
CA ARG A 134 21.88 -4.34 -5.22
C ARG A 134 20.64 -3.68 -4.62
N ILE A 135 19.82 -3.09 -5.49
CA ILE A 135 18.48 -2.61 -5.14
C ILE A 135 17.48 -3.69 -5.52
N LYS A 136 16.72 -4.18 -4.55
CA LYS A 136 15.66 -5.17 -4.77
C LYS A 136 14.50 -4.98 -3.81
N TRP A 137 13.37 -5.57 -4.15
CA TRP A 137 12.25 -5.68 -3.21
C TRP A 137 12.59 -6.74 -2.17
N ILE A 138 12.50 -6.40 -0.89
CA ILE A 138 12.74 -7.30 0.24
C ILE A 138 11.47 -7.31 1.09
N ARG A 139 10.94 -8.51 1.39
CA ARG A 139 9.75 -8.67 2.24
C ARG A 139 10.03 -8.16 3.65
N ALA A 140 9.00 -7.68 4.35
CA ALA A 140 9.08 -7.27 5.73
C ALA A 140 9.64 -8.37 6.65
N GLU A 141 9.36 -9.64 6.37
CA GLU A 141 9.97 -10.79 7.07
C GLU A 141 11.48 -10.93 6.85
N GLU A 142 11.96 -10.68 5.65
CA GLU A 142 13.37 -10.85 5.27
C GLU A 142 14.23 -9.61 5.55
N ILE A 143 13.58 -8.48 5.86
CA ILE A 143 14.27 -7.23 6.15
C ILE A 143 15.00 -7.34 7.49
N LYS A 144 16.27 -6.92 7.50
CA LYS A 144 17.14 -6.98 8.67
C LYS A 144 17.46 -5.59 9.19
N ILE A 145 17.74 -5.50 10.50
CA ILE A 145 18.31 -4.28 11.08
C ILE A 145 19.62 -3.98 10.34
N GLY A 146 19.75 -2.76 9.83
CA GLY A 146 20.87 -2.41 8.96
C GLY A 146 20.51 -2.16 7.50
N ASP A 147 19.47 -2.82 7.00
CA ASP A 147 19.06 -2.67 5.60
C ASP A 147 18.65 -1.22 5.30
N LEU A 148 18.97 -0.76 4.09
CA LEU A 148 18.64 0.58 3.62
C LEU A 148 17.39 0.53 2.77
N VAL A 149 16.32 1.21 3.19
CA VAL A 149 15.04 1.28 2.48
C VAL A 149 14.91 2.60 1.74
N ALA A 150 14.41 2.53 0.51
CA ALA A 150 14.18 3.67 -0.36
C ALA A 150 12.97 4.50 0.09
N LYS A 151 13.10 5.81 0.02
CA LYS A 151 12.03 6.81 0.21
C LYS A 151 12.06 7.80 -0.94
N PRO A 152 10.92 8.24 -1.48
CA PRO A 152 10.88 9.25 -2.53
C PRO A 152 11.53 10.56 -2.05
N PHE A 153 12.50 11.07 -2.82
CA PHE A 153 13.09 12.40 -2.59
C PHE A 153 12.11 13.52 -3.00
N LYS A 154 11.44 13.34 -4.13
CA LYS A 154 10.48 14.28 -4.69
C LYS A 154 9.22 13.53 -5.13
N LEU A 155 8.06 14.11 -4.85
CA LEU A 155 6.78 13.61 -5.36
C LEU A 155 6.18 14.59 -6.39
N PRO A 156 5.49 14.13 -7.43
CA PRO A 156 4.65 14.98 -8.26
C PRO A 156 3.42 15.47 -7.48
N THR A 157 2.81 16.56 -7.94
CA THR A 157 1.51 17.06 -7.47
C THR A 157 0.38 16.48 -8.31
N PHE A 158 -0.85 16.47 -7.78
CA PHE A 158 -2.04 16.07 -8.55
C PHE A 158 -2.60 17.22 -9.40
N ASP A 159 -2.21 18.47 -9.10
CA ASP A 159 -2.58 19.69 -9.81
C ASP A 159 -4.10 19.88 -9.98
N GLN A 160 -4.88 19.48 -8.96
CA GLN A 160 -6.33 19.59 -9.00
C GLN A 160 -6.82 20.96 -8.53
N LYS A 161 -7.83 21.48 -9.23
CA LYS A 161 -8.64 22.60 -8.75
C LYS A 161 -9.60 22.11 -7.68
N ILE A 162 -9.37 22.51 -6.43
CA ILE A 162 -10.16 22.05 -5.29
C ILE A 162 -11.40 22.93 -5.11
N LYS A 163 -12.58 22.33 -5.21
CA LYS A 163 -13.84 22.92 -4.76
C LYS A 163 -14.03 22.63 -3.27
N LEU A 164 -14.46 23.63 -2.52
CA LEU A 164 -14.74 23.56 -1.10
C LEU A 164 -16.25 23.56 -0.91
N GLU A 165 -16.75 22.72 -0.02
CA GLU A 165 -18.19 22.60 0.21
C GLU A 165 -18.63 23.35 1.47
N LEU A 166 -19.85 23.89 1.44
CA LEU A 166 -20.49 24.44 2.63
C LEU A 166 -20.84 23.33 3.63
N PRO A 167 -20.87 23.64 4.93
CA PRO A 167 -21.37 22.71 5.93
C PRO A 167 -22.92 22.63 5.90
N GLY A 168 -23.46 21.43 6.05
CA GLY A 168 -24.89 21.13 5.90
C GLY A 168 -25.73 21.43 7.16
N TYR A 169 -25.74 22.68 7.62
CA TYR A 169 -26.54 23.07 8.79
C TYR A 169 -27.87 23.71 8.39
N LYS A 170 -29.00 23.26 9.01
CA LYS A 170 -30.35 23.79 8.74
C LYS A 170 -30.49 25.31 8.99
N TRP A 171 -29.67 25.86 9.89
CA TRP A 171 -29.65 27.28 10.24
C TRP A 171 -28.78 28.13 9.31
N LEU A 172 -27.97 27.51 8.44
CA LEU A 172 -27.10 28.20 7.49
C LEU A 172 -27.79 28.29 6.13
N GLU A 173 -28.05 29.52 5.68
CA GLU A 173 -28.71 29.81 4.41
C GLU A 173 -27.69 30.29 3.38
N LYS A 174 -27.73 29.71 2.17
CA LYS A 174 -26.96 30.17 1.02
C LYS A 174 -27.76 31.25 0.28
N VAL A 175 -27.36 32.51 0.43
CA VAL A 175 -28.02 33.68 -0.18
C VAL A 175 -27.74 33.76 -1.67
N LYS A 176 -26.47 33.65 -2.06
CA LYS A 176 -26.05 33.61 -3.46
C LYS A 176 -24.71 32.89 -3.61
N GLU A 177 -24.36 32.58 -4.85
CA GLU A 177 -23.13 31.88 -5.18
C GLU A 177 -22.47 32.52 -6.40
N THR A 178 -21.15 32.64 -6.34
CA THR A 178 -20.33 33.11 -7.46
C THR A 178 -19.35 32.01 -7.86
N LYS A 179 -18.54 32.25 -8.91
CA LYS A 179 -17.48 31.34 -9.32
C LYS A 179 -16.52 30.97 -8.17
N ASN A 180 -16.22 31.91 -7.28
CA ASN A 180 -15.16 31.77 -6.26
C ASN A 180 -15.65 31.79 -4.81
N PHE A 181 -16.89 32.22 -4.55
CA PHE A 181 -17.40 32.43 -3.19
C PHE A 181 -18.87 32.03 -3.05
N TYR A 182 -19.19 31.50 -1.88
CA TYR A 182 -20.53 31.38 -1.34
C TYR A 182 -20.84 32.60 -0.46
N TYR A 183 -22.03 33.16 -0.62
CA TYR A 183 -22.56 34.19 0.26
C TYR A 183 -23.59 33.52 1.16
N VAL A 184 -23.29 33.43 2.45
CA VAL A 184 -24.09 32.68 3.42
C VAL A 184 -24.46 33.53 4.61
N LYS A 185 -25.63 33.29 5.20
CA LYS A 185 -26.03 33.92 6.46
C LYS A 185 -26.61 32.90 7.40
N ILE A 186 -26.59 33.20 8.69
CA ILE A 186 -27.47 32.51 9.64
C ILE A 186 -28.89 33.02 9.34
N LYS A 187 -29.89 32.14 9.25
CA LYS A 187 -31.27 32.51 8.87
C LYS A 187 -31.84 33.69 9.67
N THR A 188 -31.53 33.74 10.96
CA THR A 188 -31.97 34.81 11.89
C THR A 188 -31.15 36.08 11.81
N SER A 189 -30.05 36.10 11.05
CA SER A 189 -29.12 37.22 10.96
C SER A 189 -29.23 37.96 9.63
N LYS A 190 -29.10 39.29 9.67
CA LYS A 190 -29.03 40.15 8.47
C LYS A 190 -27.64 40.17 7.83
N THR A 191 -26.60 39.74 8.55
CA THR A 191 -25.20 39.78 8.08
C THR A 191 -24.88 38.59 7.18
N VAL A 192 -24.24 38.86 6.03
CA VAL A 192 -23.86 37.84 5.04
C VAL A 192 -22.35 37.64 5.01
N ASP A 193 -21.89 36.42 5.23
CA ASP A 193 -20.49 36.01 5.17
C ASP A 193 -20.14 35.51 3.77
N ARG A 194 -18.87 35.65 3.39
CA ARG A 194 -18.38 35.34 2.04
C ARG A 194 -17.39 34.16 2.06
N LEU A 195 -17.89 32.95 2.22
CA LEU A 195 -17.02 31.78 2.33
C LEU A 195 -16.41 31.38 0.97
N PRO A 196 -15.14 30.94 0.93
CA PRO A 196 -14.49 30.54 -0.32
C PRO A 196 -15.09 29.24 -0.87
N LYS A 197 -15.38 29.22 -2.17
CA LYS A 197 -15.86 28.03 -2.91
C LYS A 197 -14.71 27.22 -3.53
N VAL A 198 -13.54 27.84 -3.69
CA VAL A 198 -12.36 27.20 -4.27
C VAL A 198 -11.13 27.48 -3.42
N LEU A 199 -10.24 26.50 -3.31
CA LEU A 199 -8.94 26.69 -2.67
C LEU A 199 -8.03 27.48 -3.61
N ASN A 200 -7.93 28.78 -3.38
CA ASN A 200 -7.05 29.68 -4.13
C ASN A 200 -5.82 30.09 -3.30
N GLU A 201 -4.86 30.76 -3.94
CA GLU A 201 -3.61 31.19 -3.33
C GLU A 201 -3.81 32.02 -2.05
N LYS A 202 -4.81 32.92 -2.04
CA LYS A 202 -5.07 33.80 -0.88
C LYS A 202 -5.69 33.01 0.29
N PHE A 203 -6.59 32.07 0.00
CA PHE A 203 -7.18 31.23 1.04
C PHE A 203 -6.17 30.22 1.59
N ALA A 204 -5.28 29.69 0.75
CA ALA A 204 -4.18 28.84 1.19
C ALA A 204 -3.23 29.60 2.13
N GLU A 205 -2.83 30.84 1.79
CA GLU A 205 -2.03 31.70 2.68
C GLU A 205 -2.74 31.96 4.02
N PHE A 206 -4.05 32.22 3.99
CA PHE A 206 -4.87 32.34 5.20
C PHE A 206 -4.85 31.07 6.06
N LEU A 207 -5.04 29.89 5.44
CA LEU A 207 -4.96 28.61 6.15
C LEU A 207 -3.59 28.40 6.79
N GLY A 208 -2.52 28.87 6.14
CA GLY A 208 -1.17 28.86 6.72
C GLY A 208 -1.10 29.61 8.04
N PHE A 209 -1.55 30.88 8.05
CA PHE A 209 -1.63 31.69 9.27
C PHE A 209 -2.55 31.10 10.34
N PHE A 210 -3.67 30.51 9.93
CA PHE A 210 -4.61 29.87 10.85
C PHE A 210 -4.00 28.62 11.49
N VAL A 211 -3.24 27.81 10.75
CA VAL A 211 -2.58 26.62 11.26
C VAL A 211 -1.41 26.96 12.20
N SER A 212 -0.70 28.07 11.98
CA SER A 212 0.41 28.49 12.84
C SER A 212 -0.07 29.13 14.15
N GLU A 213 -0.89 30.18 14.05
CA GLU A 213 -1.22 31.05 15.19
C GLU A 213 -2.74 31.22 15.42
N GLY A 214 -3.55 30.45 14.69
CA GLY A 214 -5.00 30.50 14.77
C GLY A 214 -5.57 29.77 15.98
N ASN A 215 -6.67 30.31 16.50
CA ASN A 215 -7.45 29.73 17.58
C ASN A 215 -8.95 29.99 17.34
N ILE A 216 -9.80 29.08 17.81
CA ILE A 216 -11.25 29.25 17.81
C ILE A 216 -11.71 29.23 19.26
N SER A 217 -12.27 30.35 19.71
CA SER A 217 -12.79 30.51 21.07
C SER A 217 -13.89 31.57 21.11
N LYS A 218 -14.85 31.42 22.02
CA LYS A 218 -15.93 32.40 22.25
C LYS A 218 -16.65 32.84 20.95
N GLY A 219 -16.91 31.92 20.03
CA GLY A 219 -17.57 32.22 18.75
C GLY A 219 -16.74 33.05 17.76
N CYS A 220 -15.42 33.11 17.96
CA CYS A 220 -14.50 33.90 17.16
C CYS A 220 -13.33 33.04 16.64
N VAL A 221 -12.92 33.31 15.39
CA VAL A 221 -11.63 32.89 14.83
C VAL A 221 -10.62 33.98 15.14
N SER A 222 -9.59 33.68 15.93
CA SER A 222 -8.53 34.63 16.25
C SER A 222 -7.17 34.18 15.73
N ILE A 223 -6.36 35.10 15.21
CA ILE A 223 -4.95 34.84 14.84
C ILE A 223 -4.10 35.85 15.61
N CYS A 224 -3.17 35.36 16.43
CA CYS A 224 -2.29 36.21 17.25
C CYS A 224 -0.99 36.46 16.50
N ASN A 225 -0.55 37.71 16.35
CA ASN A 225 0.76 38.02 15.75
C ASN A 225 1.23 39.42 16.18
N LYS A 226 2.47 39.55 16.67
CA LYS A 226 3.03 40.83 17.15
C LYS A 226 3.54 41.74 16.03
N ASP A 227 3.79 41.23 14.83
CA ASP A 227 4.23 42.03 13.68
C ASP A 227 3.05 42.79 13.04
N ARG A 228 3.13 44.13 13.05
CA ARG A 228 2.11 45.02 12.49
C ARG A 228 1.88 44.84 10.98
N LYS A 229 2.93 44.55 10.20
CA LYS A 229 2.83 44.31 8.75
C LYS A 229 2.12 42.98 8.47
N LEU A 230 2.45 41.93 9.22
CA LEU A 230 1.77 40.63 9.11
C LEU A 230 0.30 40.74 9.53
N ARG A 231 0.00 41.45 10.63
CA ARG A 231 -1.39 41.70 11.03
C ARG A 231 -2.20 42.38 9.94
N ARG A 232 -1.67 43.43 9.29
CA ARG A 232 -2.32 44.09 8.14
C ARG A 232 -2.57 43.11 6.99
N ARG A 233 -1.61 42.22 6.70
CA ARG A 233 -1.78 41.18 5.67
C ARG A 233 -2.91 40.22 6.03
N ILE A 234 -2.96 39.73 7.28
CA ILE A 234 -4.00 38.81 7.77
C ILE A 234 -5.38 39.48 7.71
N VAL A 235 -5.50 40.74 8.12
CA VAL A 235 -6.76 41.52 7.99
C VAL A 235 -7.19 41.60 6.52
N ASN A 236 -6.27 41.88 5.60
CA ASN A 236 -6.57 41.91 4.17
C ASN A 236 -7.01 40.56 3.62
N LEU A 237 -6.50 39.44 4.16
CA LEU A 237 -6.96 38.11 3.82
C LEU A 237 -8.38 37.86 4.36
N PHE A 238 -8.65 38.21 5.63
CA PHE A 238 -9.99 38.08 6.21
C PHE A 238 -11.05 38.87 5.44
N LYS A 239 -10.75 40.11 5.01
CA LYS A 239 -11.67 40.94 4.20
C LYS A 239 -12.12 40.29 2.89
N LEU A 240 -11.40 39.26 2.40
CA LEU A 240 -11.81 38.50 1.21
C LEU A 240 -12.93 37.50 1.51
N PHE A 241 -13.07 37.09 2.77
CA PHE A 241 -13.90 35.96 3.19
C PHE A 241 -15.00 36.36 4.18
N VAL A 242 -14.82 37.47 4.89
CA VAL A 242 -15.80 37.99 5.84
C VAL A 242 -15.95 39.50 5.66
N PRO A 243 -17.14 40.06 5.94
CA PRO A 243 -17.35 41.50 5.94
C PRO A 243 -16.41 42.23 6.93
N PRO A 244 -15.92 43.43 6.61
CA PRO A 244 -15.01 44.19 7.47
C PRO A 244 -15.53 44.42 8.90
N GLU A 245 -16.85 44.55 9.07
CA GLU A 245 -17.53 44.83 10.34
C GLU A 245 -17.36 43.70 11.36
N ARG A 246 -17.05 42.48 10.89
CA ARG A 246 -16.78 41.32 11.76
C ARG A 246 -15.34 41.22 12.23
N ILE A 247 -14.44 42.02 11.66
CA ILE A 247 -13.00 41.94 11.89
C ILE A 247 -12.63 42.98 12.95
N LYS A 248 -12.26 42.51 14.14
CA LYS A 248 -11.66 43.35 15.19
C LYS A 248 -10.16 43.13 15.21
N SER A 249 -9.39 44.19 14.98
CA SER A 249 -7.93 44.17 15.09
C SER A 249 -7.51 44.80 16.41
N TYR A 250 -6.68 44.09 17.16
CA TYR A 250 -6.06 44.56 18.39
C TYR A 250 -4.54 44.69 18.18
N GLU A 251 -3.83 45.05 19.25
CA GLU A 251 -2.37 45.22 19.20
C GLU A 251 -1.62 43.92 18.94
N ASP A 252 -2.07 42.79 19.48
CA ASP A 252 -1.38 41.50 19.44
C ASP A 252 -2.15 40.41 18.67
N LYS A 253 -3.41 40.67 18.30
CA LYS A 253 -4.28 39.67 17.65
C LYS A 253 -5.33 40.28 16.74
N ILE A 254 -5.87 39.45 15.87
CA ILE A 254 -7.02 39.74 15.02
C ILE A 254 -8.12 38.75 15.38
N CYS A 255 -9.36 39.22 15.52
CA CYS A 255 -10.51 38.43 15.91
C CYS A 255 -11.63 38.61 14.88
N VAL A 256 -12.18 37.49 14.39
CA VAL A 256 -13.31 37.45 13.46
C VAL A 256 -14.47 36.68 14.05
N TYR A 257 -15.58 37.38 14.29
CA TYR A 257 -16.81 36.79 14.85
C TYR A 257 -17.72 36.31 13.73
N SER A 258 -17.57 35.04 13.37
CA SER A 258 -18.36 34.39 12.32
C SER A 258 -18.55 32.90 12.61
N THR A 259 -19.74 32.53 13.07
CA THR A 259 -20.15 31.12 13.21
C THR A 259 -20.11 30.38 11.87
N PRO A 260 -20.55 30.95 10.73
CA PRO A 260 -20.39 30.30 9.43
C PRO A 260 -18.93 29.96 9.09
N LEU A 261 -17.99 30.88 9.32
CA LEU A 261 -16.57 30.65 9.07
C LEU A 261 -16.00 29.55 9.99
N ILE A 262 -16.35 29.57 11.28
CA ILE A 262 -15.93 28.53 12.23
C ILE A 262 -16.39 27.16 11.73
N LYS A 263 -17.68 27.02 11.40
CA LYS A 263 -18.24 25.75 10.90
C LYS A 263 -17.66 25.31 9.58
N PHE A 264 -17.32 26.26 8.71
CA PHE A 264 -16.63 25.98 7.46
C PHE A 264 -15.21 25.45 7.70
N LEU A 265 -14.45 26.05 8.61
CA LEU A 265 -13.13 25.57 9.00
C LEU A 265 -13.23 24.20 9.70
N GLU A 266 -14.18 23.99 10.61
CA GLU A 266 -14.39 22.68 11.24
C GLU A 266 -14.68 21.58 10.22
N LYS A 267 -15.49 21.86 9.19
CA LYS A 267 -15.71 20.92 8.07
C LYS A 267 -14.41 20.67 7.28
N LEU A 268 -13.64 21.71 6.97
CA LEU A 268 -12.39 21.61 6.20
C LEU A 268 -11.32 20.76 6.90
N PHE A 269 -11.24 20.85 8.23
CA PHE A 269 -10.33 20.07 9.06
C PHE A 269 -10.95 18.76 9.56
N GLU A 270 -12.19 18.46 9.15
CA GLU A 270 -13.01 17.31 9.56
C GLU A 270 -13.08 17.12 11.09
N ARG A 271 -13.00 18.21 11.86
CA ARG A 271 -12.87 18.17 13.33
C ARG A 271 -13.41 19.43 14.00
N ASN A 272 -13.79 19.28 15.27
CA ASN A 272 -14.06 20.42 16.16
C ASN A 272 -12.75 21.10 16.57
N LEU A 273 -12.69 22.43 16.48
CA LEU A 273 -11.46 23.21 16.64
C LEU A 273 -11.35 23.92 18.02
N ASN A 274 -12.27 23.65 18.96
CA ASN A 274 -12.34 24.34 20.27
C ASN A 274 -11.29 23.91 21.32
N ARG A 275 -10.44 22.89 21.08
CA ARG A 275 -9.45 22.42 22.09
C ARG A 275 -8.05 22.10 21.51
N LYS A 276 -7.07 22.90 21.96
CA LYS A 276 -5.58 22.79 22.02
C LYS A 276 -4.74 22.31 20.81
N SER A 277 -3.56 22.93 20.75
CA SER A 277 -2.37 22.80 19.85
C SER A 277 -1.89 21.41 19.40
N HIS A 278 -2.44 20.30 19.89
CA HIS A 278 -2.02 18.94 19.51
C HIS A 278 -2.77 18.38 18.31
N PHE A 279 -3.89 19.01 17.91
CA PHE A 279 -4.80 18.47 16.89
C PHE A 279 -4.71 19.17 15.53
N ILE A 280 -4.01 20.30 15.47
CA ILE A 280 -3.78 21.04 14.23
C ILE A 280 -2.92 20.19 13.29
N HIS A 281 -3.32 20.11 12.01
CA HIS A 281 -2.62 19.38 10.96
C HIS A 281 -2.79 20.13 9.64
N VAL A 282 -2.08 19.72 8.59
CA VAL A 282 -2.27 20.29 7.25
C VAL A 282 -3.59 19.77 6.67
N PRO A 283 -4.52 20.64 6.23
CA PRO A 283 -5.75 20.20 5.56
C PRO A 283 -5.50 19.25 4.39
N SER A 284 -6.18 18.10 4.36
CA SER A 284 -5.94 17.03 3.37
C SER A 284 -6.11 17.50 1.92
N CYS A 285 -7.00 18.48 1.69
CA CYS A 285 -7.21 19.06 0.37
C CYS A 285 -5.98 19.77 -0.23
N LEU A 286 -5.04 20.26 0.58
CA LEU A 286 -3.82 20.92 0.10
C LEU A 286 -2.92 19.94 -0.67
N PHE A 287 -2.88 18.67 -0.26
CA PHE A 287 -2.05 17.65 -0.93
C PHE A 287 -2.54 17.29 -2.33
N LYS A 288 -3.78 17.66 -2.68
CA LYS A 288 -4.35 17.51 -4.03
C LYS A 288 -4.06 18.69 -4.94
N SER A 289 -3.60 19.81 -4.38
CA SER A 289 -3.46 21.08 -5.08
C SER A 289 -2.13 21.19 -5.85
N ASP A 290 -2.00 22.25 -6.64
CA ASP A 290 -0.75 22.58 -7.33
C ASP A 290 0.30 23.21 -6.40
N ILE A 291 1.54 23.30 -6.93
CA ILE A 291 2.70 23.85 -6.22
C ILE A 291 2.48 25.30 -5.75
N LYS A 292 1.72 26.14 -6.49
CA LYS A 292 1.50 27.55 -6.11
C LYS A 292 0.63 27.64 -4.86
N ILE A 293 -0.45 26.85 -4.81
CA ILE A 293 -1.33 26.76 -3.64
C ILE A 293 -0.54 26.27 -2.42
N ILE A 294 0.22 25.18 -2.56
CA ILE A 294 1.06 24.63 -1.48
C ILE A 294 2.07 25.68 -1.00
N SER A 295 2.73 26.38 -1.92
CA SER A 295 3.73 27.41 -1.59
C SER A 295 3.12 28.58 -0.82
N LYS A 296 1.89 28.99 -1.14
CA LYS A 296 1.19 30.06 -0.40
C LYS A 296 0.75 29.63 0.98
N PHE A 297 0.31 28.38 1.14
CA PHE A 297 0.06 27.81 2.47
C PHE A 297 1.32 27.82 3.33
N LEU A 298 2.45 27.32 2.79
CA LEU A 298 3.72 27.34 3.52
C LEU A 298 4.15 28.76 3.86
N LYS A 299 3.92 29.74 2.98
CA LYS A 299 4.23 31.14 3.27
C LYS A 299 3.49 31.63 4.52
N GLY A 300 2.17 31.47 4.57
CA GLY A 300 1.38 31.89 5.74
C GLY A 300 1.79 31.15 7.01
N LEU A 301 2.11 29.87 6.90
CA LEU A 301 2.54 29.05 8.03
C LEU A 301 3.90 29.52 8.60
N TYR A 302 4.88 29.75 7.73
CA TYR A 302 6.23 30.17 8.14
C TYR A 302 6.29 31.65 8.52
N ASP A 303 5.47 32.51 7.91
CA ASP A 303 5.36 33.92 8.35
C ASP A 303 4.70 34.02 9.74
N GLY A 304 3.83 33.07 10.10
CA GLY A 304 3.23 33.03 11.44
C GLY A 304 4.21 32.55 12.51
N ASP A 305 4.74 31.33 12.39
CA ASP A 305 5.53 30.69 13.47
C ASP A 305 6.84 30.05 12.98
N GLY A 306 7.23 30.31 11.74
CA GLY A 306 8.46 29.79 11.16
C GLY A 306 9.69 30.63 11.51
N THR A 307 10.83 29.98 11.65
CA THR A 307 12.12 30.66 11.78
C THR A 307 12.88 30.59 10.46
N ILE A 308 13.18 31.74 9.85
CA ILE A 308 13.95 31.83 8.60
C ILE A 308 15.24 32.60 8.89
N SER A 309 16.38 31.95 8.65
CA SER A 309 17.71 32.55 8.78
C SER A 309 18.59 32.19 7.59
N GLU A 310 19.77 32.81 7.49
CA GLU A 310 20.76 32.44 6.46
C GLU A 310 21.27 31.00 6.60
N LYS A 311 21.20 30.41 7.80
CA LYS A 311 21.75 29.08 8.09
C LYS A 311 20.70 27.97 7.95
N GLU A 312 19.45 28.28 8.25
CA GLU A 312 18.38 27.31 8.40
C GLU A 312 17.00 27.96 8.28
N VAL A 313 16.08 27.22 7.66
CA VAL A 313 14.64 27.47 7.74
C VAL A 313 14.04 26.36 8.62
N ARG A 314 13.42 26.72 9.72
CA ARG A 314 12.97 25.78 10.76
C ARG A 314 11.51 26.01 11.12
N TYR A 315 10.82 24.92 11.40
CA TYR A 315 9.47 24.92 11.96
C TYR A 315 9.35 23.85 13.05
N GLY A 316 8.64 24.16 14.14
CA GLY A 316 8.49 23.25 15.28
C GLY A 316 7.06 23.25 15.79
N SER A 317 6.53 22.08 16.13
CA SER A 317 5.17 21.98 16.68
C SER A 317 5.04 20.82 17.66
N LYS A 318 4.10 20.96 18.61
CA LYS A 318 3.66 19.85 19.47
C LYS A 318 2.76 18.86 18.72
N SER A 319 2.21 19.24 17.57
CA SER A 319 1.43 18.34 16.71
C SER A 319 2.36 17.56 15.80
N LYS A 320 2.44 16.24 16.01
CA LYS A 320 3.18 15.34 15.12
C LYS A 320 2.60 15.37 13.71
N LYS A 321 1.26 15.31 13.59
CA LYS A 321 0.55 15.30 12.30
C LYS A 321 0.82 16.53 11.44
N LEU A 322 0.99 17.71 12.05
CA LEU A 322 1.37 18.92 11.32
C LEU A 322 2.77 18.80 10.72
N ILE A 323 3.74 18.34 11.51
CA ILE A 323 5.13 18.20 11.06
C ILE A 323 5.27 17.08 10.02
N ASP A 324 4.54 15.98 10.19
CA ASP A 324 4.45 14.89 9.21
C ASP A 324 3.82 15.39 7.89
N GLY A 325 2.74 16.19 7.97
CA GLY A 325 2.15 16.84 6.80
C GLY A 325 3.10 17.82 6.10
N LEU A 326 3.87 18.60 6.87
CA LEU A 326 4.91 19.48 6.33
C LEU A 326 6.01 18.70 5.61
N ALA A 327 6.39 17.55 6.14
CA ALA A 327 7.35 16.65 5.50
C ALA A 327 6.83 16.19 4.12
N TYR A 328 5.54 15.84 4.00
CA TYR A 328 4.90 15.56 2.71
C TYR A 328 4.91 16.77 1.77
N LEU A 329 4.53 17.97 2.24
CA LEU A 329 4.53 19.19 1.42
C LEU A 329 5.93 19.54 0.91
N LEU A 330 6.96 19.44 1.76
CA LEU A 330 8.34 19.67 1.35
C LEU A 330 8.83 18.62 0.34
N THR A 331 8.43 17.35 0.49
CA THR A 331 8.71 16.31 -0.50
C THR A 331 8.01 16.60 -1.85
N LEU A 332 6.78 17.12 -1.86
CA LEU A 332 6.08 17.56 -3.09
C LEU A 332 6.84 18.72 -3.79
N LEU A 333 7.40 19.65 -3.00
CA LEU A 333 8.26 20.71 -3.52
C LEU A 333 9.67 20.20 -3.92
N GLY A 334 10.02 18.96 -3.57
CA GLY A 334 11.36 18.40 -3.73
C GLY A 334 12.42 19.17 -2.94
N ILE A 335 12.07 19.60 -1.73
CA ILE A 335 12.94 20.29 -0.78
C ILE A 335 13.33 19.27 0.30
N LYS A 336 14.64 19.14 0.56
CA LYS A 336 15.10 18.25 1.63
C LYS A 336 14.89 18.91 2.97
N TYR A 337 14.63 18.06 3.95
CA TYR A 337 14.49 18.47 5.33
C TYR A 337 15.14 17.45 6.26
N ARG A 338 15.39 17.90 7.48
CA ARG A 338 15.70 17.07 8.64
C ARG A 338 14.48 17.06 9.54
N TYR A 339 14.13 15.88 10.04
CA TYR A 339 13.04 15.66 10.98
C TYR A 339 13.61 15.09 12.28
N TRP A 340 13.23 15.64 13.43
CA TRP A 340 13.62 15.10 14.74
C TRP A 340 12.65 15.52 15.84
N LYS A 341 12.76 14.87 17.00
CA LYS A 341 12.04 15.25 18.22
C LYS A 341 12.98 16.06 19.12
N GLY A 342 12.60 17.28 19.46
CA GLY A 342 13.35 18.17 20.35
C GLY A 342 13.16 17.86 21.84
N LYS A 343 13.89 18.59 22.70
CA LYS A 343 13.94 18.38 24.16
C LYS A 343 12.55 18.47 24.85
N ASN A 344 11.66 19.34 24.37
CA ASN A 344 10.33 19.57 24.97
C ASN A 344 9.20 18.71 24.36
N LYS A 345 9.52 17.51 23.85
CA LYS A 345 8.60 16.65 23.08
C LYS A 345 8.01 17.32 21.81
N MET A 346 8.54 18.46 21.37
CA MET A 346 8.17 19.10 20.10
C MET A 346 8.78 18.33 18.94
N PHE A 347 8.01 18.19 17.87
CA PHE A 347 8.47 17.67 16.59
C PHE A 347 9.01 18.84 15.77
N MET A 348 10.20 18.67 15.19
CA MET A 348 10.94 19.71 14.51
C MET A 348 11.21 19.29 13.07
N ILE A 349 11.08 20.25 12.16
CA ILE A 349 11.51 20.10 10.78
C ILE A 349 12.40 21.28 10.39
N SER A 350 13.50 21.00 9.70
CA SER A 350 14.41 22.05 9.22
C SER A 350 14.94 21.81 7.83
N ILE A 351 15.07 22.88 7.07
CA ILE A 351 15.70 22.94 5.78
C ILE A 351 17.05 23.62 5.98
N THR A 352 18.12 22.89 5.67
CA THR A 352 19.50 23.37 5.79
C THR A 352 20.22 23.20 4.47
N GLY A 353 21.21 24.04 4.22
CA GLY A 353 22.01 24.00 3.00
C GLY A 353 21.54 25.03 1.98
N LYS A 354 22.51 25.66 1.32
CA LYS A 354 22.28 26.80 0.43
C LYS A 354 21.27 26.50 -0.69
N LYS A 355 21.39 25.33 -1.33
CA LYS A 355 20.53 24.94 -2.46
C LYS A 355 19.08 24.77 -2.00
N GLU A 356 18.87 24.06 -0.90
CA GLU A 356 17.55 23.77 -0.36
C GLU A 356 16.87 25.02 0.22
N ILE A 357 17.61 25.88 0.93
CA ILE A 357 17.10 27.16 1.45
C ILE A 357 16.72 28.09 0.30
N ASN A 358 17.58 28.26 -0.72
CA ASN A 358 17.27 29.08 -1.89
C ASN A 358 16.02 28.58 -2.62
N LYS A 359 15.91 27.26 -2.80
CA LYS A 359 14.74 26.65 -3.43
C LYS A 359 13.45 26.92 -2.63
N PHE A 360 13.51 26.83 -1.31
CA PHE A 360 12.37 27.16 -0.45
C PHE A 360 11.96 28.63 -0.60
N LEU A 361 12.93 29.55 -0.51
CA LEU A 361 12.66 30.99 -0.60
C LEU A 361 12.18 31.42 -1.99
N GLU A 362 12.67 30.79 -3.05
CA GLU A 362 12.20 31.02 -4.41
C GLU A 362 10.76 30.54 -4.60
N LEU A 363 10.42 29.32 -4.15
CA LEU A 363 9.07 28.76 -4.32
C LEU A 363 8.04 29.47 -3.42
N VAL A 364 8.38 29.69 -2.15
CA VAL A 364 7.45 30.20 -1.12
C VAL A 364 7.35 31.72 -1.14
N TYR A 365 8.49 32.41 -1.26
CA TYR A 365 8.57 33.87 -1.17
C TYR A 365 8.79 34.58 -2.51
N ARG A 366 9.09 33.84 -3.60
CA ARG A 366 9.54 34.41 -4.88
C ARG A 366 10.74 35.34 -4.71
N ARG A 367 11.64 35.00 -3.78
CA ARG A 367 12.88 35.75 -3.50
C ARG A 367 14.08 34.84 -3.75
N LYS A 368 15.08 35.34 -4.48
CA LYS A 368 16.40 34.72 -4.56
C LYS A 368 17.26 35.35 -3.46
N VAL A 369 17.87 34.54 -2.60
CA VAL A 369 18.83 35.05 -1.61
C VAL A 369 20.19 35.23 -2.24
N ASP A 370 20.83 36.30 -1.80
CA ASP A 370 22.17 36.71 -2.18
C ASP A 370 23.25 35.65 -1.88
N LYS A 371 24.43 35.81 -2.48
CA LYS A 371 25.52 34.82 -2.44
C LYS A 371 26.03 34.50 -1.01
N LYS A 372 25.63 35.24 0.02
CA LYS A 372 26.12 35.18 1.43
C LYS A 372 25.66 33.96 2.27
N ILE A 373 24.73 33.12 1.81
CA ILE A 373 24.44 31.86 2.54
C ILE A 373 25.71 31.01 2.60
N ARG A 374 26.32 30.90 3.79
CA ARG A 374 27.48 30.04 4.04
C ARG A 374 27.13 28.59 3.69
N ARG A 375 28.04 27.88 3.00
CA ARG A 375 27.89 26.47 2.63
C ARG A 375 27.87 25.58 3.88
N TYR A 376 26.72 25.45 4.53
CA TYR A 376 26.52 24.46 5.58
C TYR A 376 25.90 23.20 4.96
N TYR A 377 26.75 22.28 4.52
CA TYR A 377 26.33 20.95 4.10
C TYR A 377 25.91 20.16 5.34
N ASN A 378 24.61 19.96 5.55
CA ASN A 378 24.13 19.06 6.59
C ASN A 378 22.82 18.34 6.26
N GLY A 379 22.48 18.25 4.96
CA GLY A 379 21.62 17.19 4.45
C GLY A 379 22.49 15.99 4.12
N ILE A 380 22.79 15.15 5.13
CA ILE A 380 23.57 13.94 4.91
C ILE A 380 22.72 13.00 4.06
N TYR A 381 23.09 12.89 2.79
CA TYR A 381 22.69 11.76 1.99
C TYR A 381 23.15 10.51 2.72
N LEU A 382 22.22 9.66 3.12
CA LEU A 382 22.56 8.26 3.22
C LEU A 382 22.55 7.75 1.78
N ILE A 383 23.70 7.82 1.12
CA ILE A 383 23.94 7.03 -0.07
C ILE A 383 24.38 5.66 0.45
N PRO A 384 23.82 4.57 -0.08
CA PRO A 384 24.34 3.25 0.23
C PRO A 384 25.83 3.18 -0.07
N ASP A 385 26.55 2.33 0.66
CA ASP A 385 27.92 2.05 0.28
C ASP A 385 27.92 1.33 -1.07
N ILE A 386 28.47 2.01 -2.08
CA ILE A 386 28.55 1.54 -3.46
C ILE A 386 30.00 1.30 -3.88
N SER A 387 30.98 1.32 -2.95
CA SER A 387 32.39 1.20 -3.30
C SER A 387 32.68 -0.07 -4.10
N ASP A 388 32.14 -1.19 -3.64
CA ASP A 388 32.40 -2.52 -4.19
C ASP A 388 31.66 -2.69 -5.53
N LEU A 389 30.43 -2.17 -5.63
CA LEU A 389 29.65 -2.12 -6.87
C LEU A 389 30.34 -1.25 -7.93
N LEU A 390 30.80 -0.06 -7.54
CA LEU A 390 31.49 0.85 -8.44
C LEU A 390 32.80 0.25 -8.94
N ARG A 391 33.57 -0.42 -8.05
CA ARG A 391 34.81 -1.11 -8.42
C ARG A 391 34.56 -2.20 -9.45
N LYS A 392 33.50 -2.99 -9.25
CA LYS A 392 33.09 -4.03 -10.19
C LYS A 392 32.72 -3.44 -11.55
N VAL A 393 31.86 -2.42 -11.59
CA VAL A 393 31.44 -1.75 -12.83
C VAL A 393 32.62 -1.13 -13.59
N MET A 394 33.55 -0.50 -12.87
CA MET A 394 34.76 0.05 -13.48
C MET A 394 35.65 -1.04 -14.08
N LYS A 395 35.83 -2.17 -13.37
CA LYS A 395 36.58 -3.34 -13.88
C LYS A 395 35.94 -3.90 -15.15
N ASP A 396 34.63 -4.11 -15.13
CA ASP A 396 33.88 -4.70 -16.25
C ASP A 396 33.91 -3.79 -17.50
N LEU A 397 34.02 -2.47 -17.31
CA LEU A 397 34.19 -1.49 -18.39
C LEU A 397 35.65 -1.23 -18.78
N GLY A 398 36.63 -1.91 -18.16
CA GLY A 398 38.06 -1.66 -18.38
C GLY A 398 38.46 -0.21 -18.08
N MET A 399 37.87 0.39 -17.04
CA MET A 399 38.13 1.77 -16.62
C MET A 399 39.24 1.84 -15.58
N SER A 400 40.19 2.75 -15.80
CA SER A 400 41.22 3.10 -14.83
C SER A 400 41.10 4.56 -14.40
N TYR A 401 41.19 4.79 -13.09
CA TYR A 401 41.28 6.14 -12.52
C TYR A 401 42.72 6.55 -12.19
N TYR A 402 43.67 5.62 -12.22
CA TYR A 402 45.09 5.92 -11.98
C TYR A 402 45.61 6.87 -13.05
N ARG A 403 46.38 7.88 -12.62
CA ARG A 403 46.90 8.96 -13.50
C ARG A 403 45.80 9.70 -14.27
N ASN A 404 44.56 9.72 -13.76
CA ASN A 404 43.40 10.36 -14.38
C ASN A 404 43.08 9.87 -15.80
N ARG A 405 43.36 8.59 -16.12
CA ARG A 405 43.24 8.04 -17.49
C ARG A 405 41.82 8.09 -18.06
N ASP A 406 40.85 7.46 -17.38
CA ASP A 406 39.44 7.44 -17.81
C ASP A 406 38.53 8.29 -16.92
N ILE A 407 38.84 8.38 -15.63
CA ILE A 407 38.09 9.14 -14.62
C ILE A 407 39.11 9.81 -13.68
N PRO A 408 38.87 11.06 -13.22
CA PRO A 408 39.73 11.71 -12.24
C PRO A 408 39.88 10.90 -10.94
N GLU A 409 41.11 10.68 -10.50
CA GLU A 409 41.47 9.87 -9.33
C GLU A 409 40.79 10.37 -8.06
N GLY A 410 40.93 11.66 -7.76
CA GLY A 410 40.31 12.28 -6.58
C GLY A 410 38.77 12.23 -6.59
N LEU A 411 38.13 12.01 -7.73
CA LEU A 411 36.69 11.80 -7.81
C LEU A 411 36.30 10.38 -7.36
N VAL A 412 37.10 9.37 -7.73
CA VAL A 412 36.87 7.95 -7.43
C VAL A 412 37.33 7.59 -6.01
N GLU A 413 38.51 8.03 -5.58
CA GLU A 413 39.04 7.77 -4.24
C GLU A 413 38.09 8.24 -3.12
N ALA A 414 37.44 9.39 -3.34
CA ALA A 414 36.47 9.95 -2.42
C ALA A 414 35.21 9.08 -2.24
N VAL A 415 34.93 8.19 -3.19
CA VAL A 415 33.81 7.22 -3.16
C VAL A 415 34.28 5.84 -2.71
N MET A 416 35.51 5.46 -3.04
CA MET A 416 36.11 4.17 -2.66
C MET A 416 36.52 4.10 -1.19
N ASN A 417 36.77 5.26 -0.55
CA ASN A 417 37.13 5.32 0.85
C ASN A 417 35.91 5.07 1.74
N LYS A 418 35.82 3.88 2.34
CA LYS A 418 34.72 3.47 3.25
C LYS A 418 34.52 4.40 4.47
N ARG A 419 35.53 5.21 4.82
CA ARG A 419 35.43 6.24 5.88
C ARG A 419 34.81 7.56 5.38
N LYS A 420 34.86 7.84 4.07
CA LYS A 420 34.28 9.05 3.45
C LYS A 420 32.96 8.70 2.76
N ARG A 421 31.85 9.33 3.18
CA ARG A 421 30.55 9.11 2.51
C ARG A 421 30.53 9.75 1.13
N CYS A 422 30.18 8.95 0.11
CA CYS A 422 29.92 9.45 -1.25
C CYS A 422 28.77 10.45 -1.24
N GLY A 423 28.97 11.60 -1.91
CA GLY A 423 27.91 12.59 -2.13
C GLY A 423 27.25 12.39 -3.49
N LEU A 424 25.94 12.65 -3.60
CA LEU A 424 25.17 12.35 -4.82
C LEU A 424 25.73 13.05 -6.05
N ILE A 425 26.19 14.29 -5.89
CA ILE A 425 26.78 15.10 -6.97
C ILE A 425 28.06 14.44 -7.51
N ARG A 426 28.89 13.84 -6.64
CA ARG A 426 30.09 13.13 -7.06
C ARG A 426 29.73 11.87 -7.84
N LEU A 427 28.78 11.08 -7.32
CA LEU A 427 28.28 9.90 -8.03
C LEU A 427 27.68 10.25 -9.39
N GLN A 428 26.93 11.36 -9.50
CA GLN A 428 26.40 11.85 -10.77
C GLN A 428 27.50 12.14 -11.78
N ARG A 429 28.58 12.82 -11.36
CA ARG A 429 29.76 13.05 -12.21
C ARG A 429 30.43 11.74 -12.65
N ILE A 430 30.65 10.80 -11.72
CA ILE A 430 31.20 9.47 -12.06
C ILE A 430 30.33 8.78 -13.12
N MET A 431 29.01 8.83 -12.94
CA MET A 431 28.07 8.24 -13.88
C MET A 431 28.09 8.87 -15.28
N GLU A 432 28.51 10.13 -15.43
CA GLU A 432 28.71 10.74 -16.76
C GLU A 432 29.85 10.04 -17.53
N TYR A 433 30.96 9.70 -16.85
CA TYR A 433 32.05 8.93 -17.45
C TYR A 433 31.62 7.50 -17.79
N ILE A 434 30.95 6.83 -16.84
CA ILE A 434 30.44 5.46 -17.04
C ILE A 434 29.46 5.43 -18.23
N ARG A 435 28.57 6.42 -18.37
CA ARG A 435 27.60 6.50 -19.49
C ARG A 435 28.26 6.61 -20.87
N LYS A 436 29.39 7.32 -20.95
CA LYS A 436 30.14 7.51 -22.20
C LYS A 436 30.83 6.22 -22.65
N LYS A 437 31.36 5.44 -21.70
CA LYS A 437 32.09 4.20 -21.99
C LYS A 437 31.18 2.97 -22.08
N ALA A 438 30.05 2.97 -21.38
CA ALA A 438 29.11 1.84 -21.38
C ALA A 438 28.38 1.69 -22.72
N ASN A 439 28.54 0.52 -23.34
CA ASN A 439 27.81 0.12 -24.54
C ASN A 439 26.32 -0.19 -24.22
N ARG A 440 25.51 -0.44 -25.26
CA ARG A 440 24.05 -0.64 -25.12
C ARG A 440 23.71 -1.90 -24.32
N GLU A 441 24.55 -2.93 -24.37
CA GLU A 441 24.36 -4.19 -23.66
C GLU A 441 24.66 -4.03 -22.17
N PHE A 442 25.79 -3.43 -21.82
CA PHE A 442 26.18 -3.15 -20.44
C PHE A 442 25.17 -2.25 -19.71
N LYS A 443 24.55 -1.30 -20.43
CA LYS A 443 23.47 -0.45 -19.88
C LYS A 443 22.23 -1.25 -19.44
N LYS A 444 22.06 -2.50 -19.92
CA LYS A 444 20.99 -3.40 -19.47
C LYS A 444 21.37 -4.21 -18.23
N SER A 445 22.66 -4.23 -17.83
CA SER A 445 23.13 -4.96 -16.66
C SER A 445 22.49 -4.44 -15.37
N GLU A 446 22.30 -5.34 -14.40
CA GLU A 446 21.73 -5.01 -13.09
C GLU A 446 22.62 -4.02 -12.31
N ASP A 447 23.94 -4.16 -12.44
CA ASP A 447 24.92 -3.32 -11.74
C ASP A 447 24.89 -1.87 -12.25
N TYR A 448 24.85 -1.68 -13.58
CA TYR A 448 24.69 -0.36 -14.18
C TYR A 448 23.37 0.29 -13.77
N ARG A 449 22.25 -0.46 -13.85
CA ARG A 449 20.92 0.03 -13.46
C ARG A 449 20.86 0.43 -11.99
N THR A 450 21.52 -0.33 -11.12
CA THR A 450 21.62 -0.02 -9.70
C THR A 450 22.36 1.30 -9.47
N LEU A 451 23.55 1.47 -10.05
CA LEU A 451 24.31 2.72 -9.94
C LEU A 451 23.54 3.91 -10.52
N GLU A 452 22.92 3.73 -11.69
CA GLU A 452 22.13 4.78 -12.34
C GLU A 452 20.94 5.21 -11.48
N LEU A 453 20.24 4.26 -10.86
CA LEU A 453 19.10 4.55 -10.00
C LEU A 453 19.51 5.36 -8.77
N ILE A 454 20.63 4.99 -8.13
CA ILE A 454 21.18 5.73 -6.99
C ILE A 454 21.63 7.13 -7.44
N ALA A 455 22.34 7.23 -8.55
CA ALA A 455 22.86 8.49 -9.08
C ALA A 455 21.77 9.46 -9.52
N ARG A 456 20.63 8.95 -10.00
CA ARG A 456 19.46 9.78 -10.33
C ARG A 456 18.94 10.52 -9.10
N GLY A 457 19.10 9.95 -7.91
CA GLY A 457 18.63 10.57 -6.67
C GLY A 457 17.11 10.65 -6.57
N THR A 458 16.38 9.77 -7.27
CA THR A 458 14.92 9.62 -7.09
C THR A 458 14.60 9.27 -5.65
N PHE A 459 15.45 8.45 -5.02
CA PHE A 459 15.26 7.96 -3.67
C PHE A 459 16.30 8.52 -2.70
N LEU A 460 15.83 8.80 -1.48
CA LEU A 460 16.63 8.86 -0.27
C LEU A 460 16.64 7.47 0.37
N TRP A 461 17.64 7.18 1.20
CA TRP A 461 17.76 5.90 1.89
C TRP A 461 17.66 6.10 3.39
N VAL A 462 16.90 5.24 4.05
CA VAL A 462 16.77 5.21 5.51
C VAL A 462 17.14 3.83 6.03
N LYS A 463 17.84 3.79 7.15
CA LYS A 463 18.29 2.54 7.75
C LYS A 463 17.17 1.93 8.59
N VAL A 464 16.94 0.63 8.49
CA VAL A 464 16.10 -0.12 9.44
C VAL A 464 16.82 -0.16 10.79
N VAL A 465 16.17 0.37 11.83
CA VAL A 465 16.74 0.49 13.19
C VAL A 465 16.14 -0.55 14.12
N LYS A 466 14.85 -0.84 13.96
CA LYS A 466 14.14 -1.83 14.79
C LYS A 466 13.09 -2.52 13.94
N LYS A 467 12.89 -3.80 14.19
CA LYS A 467 11.79 -4.60 13.67
C LYS A 467 11.31 -5.50 14.81
N VAL A 468 10.01 -5.47 15.08
CA VAL A 468 9.36 -6.32 16.09
C VAL A 468 8.07 -6.86 15.52
N GLU A 469 7.67 -8.05 15.94
CA GLU A 469 6.32 -8.54 15.70
C GLU A 469 5.30 -7.63 16.36
N ASP A 470 4.15 -7.47 15.71
CA ASP A 470 3.04 -6.64 16.15
C ASP A 470 1.74 -7.44 16.04
N LYS A 471 0.72 -6.98 16.78
CA LYS A 471 -0.52 -7.72 17.01
C LYS A 471 -1.33 -7.99 15.72
N PRO A 472 -2.15 -9.07 15.71
CA PRO A 472 -3.17 -9.28 14.70
C PRO A 472 -4.07 -8.05 14.55
N GLN A 473 -4.37 -7.64 13.31
CA GLN A 473 -5.24 -6.49 13.06
C GLN A 473 -5.80 -6.48 11.63
N TRP A 474 -6.85 -5.67 11.44
CA TRP A 474 -7.30 -5.29 10.11
C TRP A 474 -6.26 -4.40 9.44
N MET A 475 -5.87 -4.80 8.23
CA MET A 475 -4.94 -4.12 7.37
C MET A 475 -5.60 -3.81 6.03
N PHE A 476 -4.98 -2.92 5.28
CA PHE A 476 -5.52 -2.38 4.05
C PHE A 476 -4.44 -2.36 2.98
N ASP A 477 -4.85 -2.45 1.72
CA ASP A 477 -3.97 -2.30 0.56
C ASP A 477 -4.69 -1.59 -0.58
N ILE A 478 -3.93 -1.05 -1.53
CA ILE A 478 -4.45 -0.34 -2.70
C ILE A 478 -3.74 -0.87 -3.94
N GLU A 479 -4.44 -1.62 -4.80
CA GLU A 479 -3.86 -2.06 -6.07
C GLU A 479 -3.74 -0.87 -7.03
N THR A 480 -2.56 -0.69 -7.63
CA THR A 480 -2.29 0.37 -8.61
C THR A 480 -1.64 -0.15 -9.88
N THR A 481 -1.78 0.59 -10.98
CA THR A 481 -1.20 0.24 -12.29
C THR A 481 0.32 0.11 -12.35
N THR A 482 1.04 0.74 -11.42
CA THR A 482 2.52 0.66 -11.32
C THR A 482 2.97 -0.27 -10.19
N SER A 483 2.04 -1.04 -9.62
CA SER A 483 2.27 -1.94 -8.50
C SER A 483 2.91 -1.26 -7.28
N SER A 484 2.74 0.06 -7.14
CA SER A 484 3.21 0.81 -5.99
C SER A 484 2.42 2.10 -5.75
N PHE A 485 2.45 2.58 -4.52
CA PHE A 485 1.79 3.80 -4.07
C PHE A 485 2.60 4.50 -2.99
N ILE A 486 2.21 5.74 -2.67
CA ILE A 486 2.82 6.50 -1.59
C ILE A 486 1.99 6.39 -0.32
N GLY A 487 2.63 5.94 0.76
CA GLY A 487 2.02 5.91 2.09
C GLY A 487 3.06 5.91 3.22
N GLY A 488 2.60 5.86 4.46
CA GLY A 488 3.44 5.94 5.67
C GLY A 488 3.34 7.29 6.38
N THR A 489 3.81 7.35 7.63
CA THR A 489 3.77 8.61 8.42
C THR A 489 4.63 9.70 7.78
N LEU A 490 5.79 9.32 7.26
CA LEU A 490 6.53 10.08 6.25
C LEU A 490 6.49 9.30 4.92
N PRO A 491 6.68 9.96 3.77
CA PRO A 491 6.48 9.33 2.46
C PRO A 491 7.37 8.10 2.25
N PHE A 492 6.77 6.92 2.14
CA PHE A 492 7.38 5.69 1.65
C PHE A 492 6.81 5.31 0.29
N LEU A 493 7.63 4.60 -0.48
CA LEU A 493 7.16 3.82 -1.61
C LEU A 493 6.72 2.46 -1.10
N LEU A 494 5.43 2.19 -1.16
CA LEU A 494 4.84 0.91 -0.80
C LEU A 494 4.52 0.14 -2.08
N HIS A 495 4.78 -1.16 -2.07
CA HIS A 495 4.53 -2.03 -3.22
C HIS A 495 3.23 -2.80 -3.02
N ASN A 496 2.46 -2.93 -4.09
CA ASN A 496 1.19 -3.65 -4.15
C ASN A 496 1.42 -5.11 -4.48
N THR A 497 0.35 -5.90 -4.49
CA THR A 497 0.28 -7.23 -5.11
C THR A 497 1.25 -7.37 -6.28
N MET A 498 2.33 -8.15 -6.07
CA MET A 498 3.33 -8.36 -7.11
C MET A 498 2.92 -9.57 -7.94
N TRP A 499 2.34 -9.29 -9.10
CA TRP A 499 2.24 -10.22 -10.21
C TRP A 499 2.79 -9.55 -11.46
N VAL A 500 4.08 -9.19 -11.47
CA VAL A 500 4.84 -8.87 -12.70
C VAL A 500 6.36 -8.99 -12.45
N GLY A 501 7.05 -9.92 -13.12
CA GLY A 501 8.52 -10.02 -13.18
C GLY A 501 9.18 -10.95 -12.15
N GLU A 502 8.87 -10.82 -10.86
CA GLU A 502 9.32 -11.80 -9.85
C GLU A 502 8.57 -13.13 -9.95
N SER A 503 7.32 -13.13 -10.43
CA SER A 503 6.48 -14.34 -10.50
C SER A 503 7.05 -15.38 -11.45
N GLU A 504 7.58 -14.98 -12.62
CA GLU A 504 8.26 -15.92 -13.53
C GLU A 504 9.52 -16.50 -12.90
N ARG A 505 10.31 -15.66 -12.22
CA ARG A 505 11.53 -16.10 -11.53
C ARG A 505 11.20 -16.99 -10.34
N LYS A 506 10.15 -16.68 -9.58
CA LYS A 506 9.66 -17.50 -8.46
C LYS A 506 9.11 -18.83 -8.94
N ILE A 507 8.41 -18.85 -10.08
CA ILE A 507 7.98 -20.10 -10.73
C ILE A 507 9.25 -20.89 -11.12
N ARG A 508 10.22 -20.32 -11.83
CA ARG A 508 11.51 -20.98 -12.11
C ARG A 508 12.22 -21.51 -10.85
N GLU A 509 12.32 -20.69 -9.79
CA GLU A 509 12.99 -21.06 -8.55
C GLU A 509 12.20 -22.12 -7.75
N LEU A 510 10.87 -22.09 -7.81
CA LEU A 510 9.98 -23.10 -7.23
C LEU A 510 10.24 -24.46 -7.87
N PHE A 511 10.17 -24.53 -9.20
CA PHE A 511 10.42 -25.77 -9.94
C PHE A 511 11.87 -26.23 -9.76
N LYS A 512 12.85 -25.32 -9.76
CA LYS A 512 14.25 -25.66 -9.44
C LYS A 512 14.40 -26.24 -8.02
N ARG A 513 13.75 -25.65 -7.02
CA ARG A 513 13.80 -26.14 -5.63
C ARG A 513 13.14 -27.51 -5.53
N ALA A 514 11.98 -27.70 -6.15
CA ALA A 514 11.29 -28.99 -6.18
C ALA A 514 12.18 -30.10 -6.78
N LYS A 515 12.89 -29.78 -7.87
CA LYS A 515 13.89 -30.69 -8.46
C LYS A 515 15.05 -31.02 -7.51
N GLN A 516 15.51 -30.05 -6.72
CA GLN A 516 16.61 -30.25 -5.75
C GLN A 516 16.21 -31.09 -4.53
N VAL A 517 14.93 -31.08 -4.16
CA VAL A 517 14.41 -31.82 -3.01
C VAL A 517 13.52 -33.00 -3.43
N ALA A 518 13.73 -33.54 -4.63
CA ALA A 518 13.01 -34.71 -5.09
C ALA A 518 13.27 -35.91 -4.15
N PRO A 519 12.27 -36.77 -3.83
CA PRO A 519 10.90 -36.75 -4.35
C PRO A 519 10.08 -35.59 -3.77
N SER A 520 9.34 -34.86 -4.63
CA SER A 520 8.55 -33.70 -4.18
C SER A 520 7.22 -33.53 -4.90
N ILE A 521 6.26 -32.95 -4.18
CA ILE A 521 4.96 -32.55 -4.69
C ILE A 521 4.87 -31.03 -4.69
N ILE A 522 4.68 -30.44 -5.87
CA ILE A 522 4.33 -29.03 -6.03
C ILE A 522 2.82 -28.92 -6.00
N PHE A 523 2.28 -28.30 -4.94
CA PHE A 523 0.85 -28.08 -4.78
C PHE A 523 0.45 -26.64 -5.10
N PHE A 524 -0.30 -26.44 -6.18
CA PHE A 524 -0.88 -25.14 -6.53
C PHE A 524 -2.33 -25.08 -6.02
N ASP A 525 -2.57 -24.29 -4.97
CA ASP A 525 -3.91 -24.00 -4.49
C ASP A 525 -4.48 -22.78 -5.23
N GLU A 526 -5.77 -22.81 -5.55
CA GLU A 526 -6.45 -21.79 -6.37
C GLU A 526 -5.71 -21.51 -7.69
N ILE A 527 -5.42 -22.57 -8.46
CA ILE A 527 -4.66 -22.45 -9.71
C ILE A 527 -5.36 -21.52 -10.74
N ASP A 528 -6.67 -21.33 -10.64
CA ASP A 528 -7.44 -20.37 -11.44
C ASP A 528 -7.02 -18.91 -11.21
N ALA A 529 -6.47 -18.58 -10.03
CA ALA A 529 -5.86 -17.28 -9.78
C ALA A 529 -4.48 -17.14 -10.45
N LEU A 530 -3.74 -18.26 -10.57
CA LEU A 530 -2.43 -18.32 -11.22
C LEU A 530 -2.50 -18.34 -12.75
N ALA A 531 -3.52 -18.99 -13.29
CA ALA A 531 -3.63 -19.23 -14.70
C ALA A 531 -5.08 -19.13 -15.22
N PRO A 532 -5.65 -17.92 -15.22
CA PRO A 532 -6.99 -17.70 -15.75
C PRO A 532 -7.02 -17.80 -17.29
N LYS A 533 -8.20 -18.07 -17.86
CA LYS A 533 -8.46 -18.05 -19.30
C LYS A 533 -8.04 -16.73 -19.94
N ARG A 534 -7.34 -16.84 -21.08
CA ARG A 534 -6.93 -15.70 -21.90
C ARG A 534 -8.15 -14.92 -22.38
N GLY A 535 -8.10 -13.60 -22.28
CA GLY A 535 -9.19 -12.70 -22.71
C GLY A 535 -10.32 -12.46 -21.68
N VAL A 536 -10.38 -13.20 -20.57
CA VAL A 536 -11.38 -12.95 -19.50
C VAL A 536 -11.09 -11.68 -18.69
N TYR A 537 -9.82 -11.26 -18.66
CA TYR A 537 -9.39 -10.00 -18.06
C TYR A 537 -8.87 -9.06 -19.16
N TYR A 538 -9.60 -7.99 -19.45
CA TYR A 538 -9.11 -6.89 -20.30
C TYR A 538 -7.89 -6.24 -19.61
N GLY A 539 -6.67 -6.52 -20.11
CA GLY A 539 -5.54 -5.60 -19.97
C GLY A 539 -4.34 -5.99 -19.10
N THR A 540 -4.04 -7.27 -18.84
CA THR A 540 -2.75 -7.65 -18.23
C THR A 540 -1.96 -8.62 -19.10
N ARG A 541 -1.05 -8.09 -19.95
CA ARG A 541 0.05 -8.84 -20.62
C ARG A 541 0.90 -9.70 -19.67
N VAL A 542 0.69 -9.57 -18.37
CA VAL A 542 1.52 -10.16 -17.32
C VAL A 542 0.97 -11.48 -16.79
N THR A 543 -0.34 -11.59 -16.62
CA THR A 543 -0.98 -12.88 -16.30
C THR A 543 -0.70 -13.87 -17.43
N GLU A 544 -0.71 -13.40 -18.68
CA GLU A 544 -0.33 -14.18 -19.86
C GLU A 544 1.13 -14.68 -19.81
N THR A 545 2.08 -13.86 -19.34
CA THR A 545 3.49 -14.28 -19.20
C THR A 545 3.69 -15.28 -18.05
N ILE A 546 2.93 -15.17 -16.96
CA ILE A 546 2.97 -16.12 -15.84
C ILE A 546 2.42 -17.48 -16.26
N VAL A 547 1.30 -17.49 -16.98
CA VAL A 547 0.75 -18.70 -17.60
C VAL A 547 1.78 -19.32 -18.54
N SER A 548 2.39 -18.51 -19.42
CA SER A 548 3.40 -19.00 -20.37
C SER A 548 4.60 -19.63 -19.66
N GLN A 549 5.12 -19.00 -18.60
CA GLN A 549 6.24 -19.57 -17.83
C GLN A 549 5.83 -20.85 -17.11
N LEU A 550 4.64 -20.89 -16.50
CA LEU A 550 4.13 -22.08 -15.84
C LEU A 550 4.03 -23.25 -16.84
N LEU A 551 3.52 -23.00 -18.04
CA LEU A 551 3.47 -24.00 -19.12
C LEU A 551 4.86 -24.49 -19.50
N THR A 552 5.84 -23.58 -19.62
CA THR A 552 7.24 -23.94 -19.91
C THR A 552 7.86 -24.83 -18.82
N GLU A 553 7.68 -24.49 -17.54
CA GLU A 553 8.22 -25.30 -16.44
C GLU A 553 7.56 -26.68 -16.35
N ILE A 554 6.25 -26.77 -16.59
CA ILE A 554 5.51 -28.03 -16.57
C ILE A 554 5.99 -28.94 -17.71
N SER A 555 6.12 -28.43 -18.93
CA SER A 555 6.66 -29.21 -20.06
C SER A 555 8.12 -29.62 -19.82
N GLY A 556 8.91 -28.81 -19.09
CA GLY A 556 10.28 -29.16 -18.67
C GLY A 556 10.38 -30.15 -17.49
N LEU A 557 9.26 -30.75 -17.07
CA LEU A 557 9.22 -31.85 -16.10
C LEU A 557 8.93 -33.21 -16.72
N GLU A 558 8.57 -33.28 -18.01
CA GLU A 558 8.29 -34.55 -18.71
C GLU A 558 9.50 -35.52 -18.68
N GLU A 559 10.71 -35.00 -18.47
CA GLU A 559 11.95 -35.78 -18.34
C GLU A 559 12.26 -36.26 -16.90
N LEU A 560 11.52 -35.82 -15.88
CA LEU A 560 11.86 -36.02 -14.46
C LEU A 560 10.77 -36.83 -13.72
N ARG A 561 11.09 -38.06 -13.33
CA ARG A 561 10.14 -39.00 -12.73
C ARG A 561 9.78 -38.72 -11.26
N ASP A 562 10.53 -37.85 -10.56
CA ASP A 562 10.47 -37.71 -9.10
C ASP A 562 9.79 -36.41 -8.60
N VAL A 563 9.20 -35.61 -9.49
CA VAL A 563 8.48 -34.37 -9.13
C VAL A 563 7.07 -34.43 -9.67
N VAL A 564 6.07 -34.41 -8.78
CA VAL A 564 4.65 -34.48 -9.13
C VAL A 564 3.98 -33.12 -8.91
N ILE A 565 3.13 -32.71 -9.84
CA ILE A 565 2.33 -31.49 -9.70
C ILE A 565 0.90 -31.84 -9.34
N ILE A 566 0.39 -31.24 -8.26
CA ILE A 566 -1.02 -31.29 -7.89
C ILE A 566 -1.56 -29.85 -7.89
N ALA A 567 -2.54 -29.57 -8.74
CA ALA A 567 -3.23 -28.28 -8.73
C ALA A 567 -4.65 -28.45 -8.18
N ALA A 568 -5.15 -27.47 -7.42
CA ALA A 568 -6.50 -27.44 -6.88
C ALA A 568 -7.26 -26.18 -7.31
N THR A 569 -8.55 -26.32 -7.60
CA THR A 569 -9.44 -25.18 -7.90
C THR A 569 -10.87 -25.45 -7.46
N ASN A 570 -11.61 -24.38 -7.18
CA ASN A 570 -13.07 -24.42 -7.07
C ASN A 570 -13.77 -23.99 -8.37
N ARG A 571 -13.04 -23.38 -9.32
CA ARG A 571 -13.57 -22.75 -10.53
C ARG A 571 -12.82 -23.28 -11.77
N PRO A 572 -13.01 -24.56 -12.13
CA PRO A 572 -12.28 -25.16 -13.23
C PRO A 572 -12.63 -24.54 -14.60
N ASP A 573 -13.79 -23.88 -14.72
CA ASP A 573 -14.18 -23.12 -15.90
C ASP A 573 -13.30 -21.90 -16.19
N LEU A 574 -12.61 -21.36 -15.19
CA LEU A 574 -11.78 -20.17 -15.33
C LEU A 574 -10.34 -20.46 -15.73
N ILE A 575 -9.91 -21.71 -15.78
CA ILE A 575 -8.51 -22.09 -16.03
C ILE A 575 -8.20 -22.05 -17.53
N ASP A 576 -7.00 -21.57 -17.89
CA ASP A 576 -6.49 -21.64 -19.26
C ASP A 576 -6.47 -23.10 -19.75
N PRO A 577 -7.23 -23.45 -20.82
CA PRO A 577 -7.28 -24.81 -21.37
C PRO A 577 -5.90 -25.37 -21.74
N ALA A 578 -4.92 -24.51 -22.04
CA ALA A 578 -3.57 -24.94 -22.33
C ALA A 578 -2.92 -25.74 -21.18
N LEU A 579 -3.29 -25.48 -19.92
CA LEU A 579 -2.79 -26.24 -18.77
C LEU A 579 -3.35 -27.67 -18.67
N LEU A 580 -4.52 -27.91 -19.28
CA LEU A 580 -5.24 -29.18 -19.17
C LEU A 580 -4.91 -30.15 -20.32
N ARG A 581 -4.03 -29.74 -21.24
CA ARG A 581 -3.56 -30.57 -22.37
C ARG A 581 -2.69 -31.74 -21.88
N PRO A 582 -2.62 -32.85 -22.64
CA PRO A 582 -1.73 -33.98 -22.36
C PRO A 582 -0.29 -33.53 -22.04
N GLY A 583 0.36 -34.20 -21.08
CA GLY A 583 1.73 -33.88 -20.64
C GLY A 583 1.82 -32.74 -19.60
N ARG A 584 0.69 -32.10 -19.25
CA ARG A 584 0.64 -31.00 -18.26
C ARG A 584 -0.15 -31.37 -17.02
N ILE A 585 -1.31 -30.73 -16.81
CA ILE A 585 -2.25 -31.04 -15.73
C ILE A 585 -3.42 -31.82 -16.33
N ASP A 586 -3.07 -32.94 -16.97
CA ASP A 586 -3.97 -33.77 -17.78
C ASP A 586 -4.77 -34.80 -16.96
N ARG A 587 -4.48 -35.01 -15.68
CA ARG A 587 -5.34 -35.83 -14.80
C ARG A 587 -6.32 -34.96 -14.04
N LEU A 588 -7.61 -35.09 -14.33
CA LEU A 588 -8.68 -34.38 -13.63
C LEU A 588 -9.32 -35.31 -12.59
N VAL A 589 -9.32 -34.91 -11.32
CA VAL A 589 -9.92 -35.67 -10.22
C VAL A 589 -10.96 -34.80 -9.53
N LEU A 590 -12.22 -35.22 -9.64
CA LEU A 590 -13.32 -34.60 -8.90
C LEU A 590 -13.21 -35.00 -7.43
N VAL A 591 -13.19 -34.00 -6.54
CA VAL A 591 -13.37 -34.16 -5.10
C VAL A 591 -14.83 -33.83 -4.80
N PRO A 592 -15.70 -34.84 -4.67
CA PRO A 592 -17.14 -34.62 -4.54
C PRO A 592 -17.51 -34.04 -3.17
N ALA A 593 -18.77 -33.63 -3.04
CA ALA A 593 -19.37 -33.40 -1.73
C ALA A 593 -19.38 -34.71 -0.91
N PRO A 594 -19.21 -34.66 0.42
CA PRO A 594 -19.27 -35.85 1.25
C PRO A 594 -20.70 -36.43 1.31
N ASP A 595 -20.81 -37.73 1.05
CA ASP A 595 -22.03 -38.51 1.28
C ASP A 595 -22.29 -38.71 2.78
N GLU A 596 -23.42 -39.33 3.15
CA GLU A 596 -23.76 -39.54 4.57
C GLU A 596 -22.64 -40.26 5.35
N LYS A 597 -22.03 -41.28 4.75
CA LYS A 597 -20.91 -42.02 5.34
C LYS A 597 -19.67 -41.12 5.50
N GLY A 598 -19.33 -40.35 4.47
CA GLY A 598 -18.22 -39.39 4.50
C GLY A 598 -18.43 -38.30 5.56
N ARG A 599 -19.66 -37.77 5.68
CA ARG A 599 -19.99 -36.79 6.73
C ARG A 599 -19.86 -37.38 8.13
N LEU A 600 -20.27 -38.63 8.34
CA LEU A 600 -20.07 -39.34 9.60
C LEU A 600 -18.58 -39.45 9.96
N GLU A 601 -17.73 -39.84 9.01
CA GLU A 601 -16.28 -39.94 9.25
C GLU A 601 -15.65 -38.57 9.53
N ILE A 602 -16.06 -37.53 8.80
CA ILE A 602 -15.60 -36.15 9.05
C ILE A 602 -16.01 -35.68 10.46
N LEU A 603 -17.26 -35.94 10.86
CA LEU A 603 -17.75 -35.64 12.20
C LEU A 603 -16.93 -36.37 13.27
N LYS A 604 -16.64 -37.67 13.09
CA LYS A 604 -15.77 -38.43 14.01
C LYS A 604 -14.39 -37.83 14.13
N VAL A 605 -13.79 -37.37 13.03
CA VAL A 605 -12.48 -36.72 13.04
C VAL A 605 -12.51 -35.43 13.85
N HIS A 606 -13.48 -34.54 13.60
CA HIS A 606 -13.56 -33.25 14.30
C HIS A 606 -14.05 -33.36 15.75
N THR A 607 -14.75 -34.44 16.10
CA THR A 607 -15.21 -34.70 17.48
C THR A 607 -14.28 -35.61 18.28
N ARG A 608 -13.19 -36.13 17.69
CA ARG A 608 -12.29 -37.10 18.34
C ARG A 608 -11.77 -36.66 19.71
N ASN A 609 -11.46 -35.37 19.86
CA ASN A 609 -10.97 -34.78 21.12
C ASN A 609 -12.03 -33.92 21.82
N MET A 610 -13.29 -34.02 21.40
CA MET A 610 -14.41 -33.29 21.97
C MET A 610 -15.16 -34.21 22.94
N PRO A 611 -15.28 -33.86 24.23
CA PRO A 611 -16.03 -34.67 25.17
C PRO A 611 -17.53 -34.54 24.85
N LEU A 612 -18.09 -35.55 24.20
CA LEU A 612 -19.51 -35.60 23.87
C LEU A 612 -20.32 -36.20 25.02
N ASP A 613 -21.53 -35.70 25.22
CA ASP A 613 -22.52 -36.32 26.11
C ASP A 613 -23.17 -37.54 25.41
N LYS A 614 -23.84 -38.40 26.19
CA LYS A 614 -24.47 -39.62 25.69
C LYS A 614 -25.64 -39.33 24.74
N ASP A 615 -26.16 -38.10 24.76
CA ASP A 615 -27.26 -37.65 23.91
C ASP A 615 -26.84 -37.27 22.47
N VAL A 616 -25.54 -37.24 22.17
CA VAL A 616 -25.01 -36.89 20.84
C VAL A 616 -24.81 -38.13 19.97
N ASP A 617 -25.69 -38.34 18.98
CA ASP A 617 -25.50 -39.36 17.95
C ASP A 617 -24.94 -38.75 16.65
N LEU A 618 -23.69 -39.07 16.35
CA LEU A 618 -23.02 -38.62 15.12
C LEU A 618 -23.66 -39.17 13.84
N LYS A 619 -24.31 -40.35 13.89
CA LYS A 619 -25.03 -40.91 12.74
C LYS A 619 -26.28 -40.09 12.44
N GLU A 620 -27.02 -39.68 13.48
CA GLU A 620 -28.19 -38.81 13.31
C GLU A 620 -27.77 -37.43 12.79
N LEU A 621 -26.66 -36.88 13.29
CA LEU A 621 -26.11 -35.61 12.78
C LEU A 621 -25.72 -35.71 11.31
N ALA A 622 -25.01 -36.79 10.90
CA ALA A 622 -24.61 -36.99 9.51
C ALA A 622 -25.81 -37.02 8.53
N LYS A 623 -26.95 -37.56 8.96
CA LYS A 623 -28.21 -37.53 8.19
C LYS A 623 -28.78 -36.13 8.07
N LYS A 624 -28.76 -35.35 9.16
CA LYS A 624 -29.31 -33.99 9.19
C LYS A 624 -28.46 -32.95 8.46
N THR A 625 -27.17 -33.21 8.27
CA THR A 625 -26.24 -32.29 7.61
C THR A 625 -26.12 -32.53 6.10
N GLU A 626 -27.22 -32.83 5.41
CA GLU A 626 -27.19 -32.95 3.94
C GLU A 626 -26.76 -31.62 3.30
N GLY A 627 -25.89 -31.68 2.29
CA GLY A 627 -25.33 -30.48 1.62
C GLY A 627 -24.19 -29.77 2.39
N PHE A 628 -23.79 -30.27 3.56
CA PHE A 628 -22.64 -29.73 4.28
C PHE A 628 -21.32 -30.17 3.63
N SER A 629 -20.42 -29.22 3.43
CA SER A 629 -19.02 -29.48 3.10
C SER A 629 -18.24 -29.95 4.33
N GLY A 630 -17.02 -30.44 4.13
CA GLY A 630 -16.13 -30.77 5.26
C GLY A 630 -15.86 -29.56 6.15
N ALA A 631 -15.71 -28.37 5.56
CA ALA A 631 -15.54 -27.12 6.30
C ALA A 631 -16.81 -26.73 7.10
N ASP A 632 -18.01 -27.00 6.57
CA ASP A 632 -19.27 -26.74 7.29
C ASP A 632 -19.40 -27.66 8.50
N LEU A 633 -19.00 -28.93 8.38
CA LEU A 633 -19.01 -29.88 9.49
C LEU A 633 -17.98 -29.52 10.57
N GLU A 634 -16.79 -29.06 10.17
CA GLU A 634 -15.80 -28.51 11.10
C GLU A 634 -16.38 -27.30 11.85
N ALA A 635 -17.00 -26.37 11.12
CA ALA A 635 -17.62 -25.18 11.68
C ALA A 635 -18.77 -25.53 12.64
N LEU A 636 -19.60 -26.52 12.28
CA LEU A 636 -20.68 -27.04 13.11
C LEU A 636 -20.16 -27.58 14.44
N CYS A 637 -19.15 -28.46 14.41
CA CYS A 637 -18.54 -29.01 15.62
C CYS A 637 -17.96 -27.90 16.50
N ARG A 638 -17.24 -26.94 15.89
CA ARG A 638 -16.64 -25.82 16.61
C ARG A 638 -17.69 -24.90 17.25
N GLU A 639 -18.77 -24.56 16.54
CA GLU A 639 -19.85 -23.73 17.10
C GLU A 639 -20.61 -24.49 18.20
N ALA A 640 -20.81 -25.80 18.07
CA ALA A 640 -21.39 -26.62 19.14
C ALA A 640 -20.53 -26.57 20.42
N ALA A 641 -19.22 -26.70 20.30
CA ALA A 641 -18.31 -26.55 21.45
C ALA A 641 -18.37 -25.13 22.06
N MET A 642 -18.43 -24.09 21.22
CA MET A 642 -18.56 -22.71 21.69
C MET A 642 -19.91 -22.46 22.37
N ASN A 643 -20.99 -23.08 21.89
CA ASN A 643 -22.30 -23.00 22.51
C ASN A 643 -22.31 -23.65 23.91
N ALA A 644 -21.60 -24.77 24.07
CA ALA A 644 -21.41 -25.39 25.38
C ALA A 644 -20.68 -24.44 26.35
N LEU A 645 -19.56 -23.85 25.91
CA LEU A 645 -18.77 -22.92 26.73
C LEU A 645 -19.48 -21.60 27.05
N ARG A 646 -20.36 -21.13 26.16
CA ARG A 646 -21.18 -19.93 26.41
C ARG A 646 -22.28 -20.19 27.43
N GLU A 647 -22.81 -21.40 27.47
CA GLU A 647 -23.80 -21.81 28.46
C GLU A 647 -23.17 -21.95 29.84
N ASP A 648 -22.01 -22.63 29.91
CA ASP A 648 -21.22 -22.76 31.13
C ASP A 648 -19.74 -22.84 30.76
N ILE A 649 -18.94 -21.92 31.31
CA ILE A 649 -17.49 -21.89 31.06
C ILE A 649 -16.77 -23.14 31.60
N ASN A 650 -17.39 -23.84 32.55
CA ASN A 650 -16.90 -25.09 33.13
C ASN A 650 -17.55 -26.33 32.49
N ALA A 651 -18.25 -26.17 31.36
CA ALA A 651 -18.91 -27.28 30.67
C ALA A 651 -17.90 -28.39 30.33
N LYS A 652 -18.11 -29.56 30.94
CA LYS A 652 -17.25 -30.74 30.72
C LYS A 652 -17.60 -31.53 29.47
N LYS A 653 -18.80 -31.35 28.91
CA LYS A 653 -19.30 -32.09 27.75
C LYS A 653 -20.16 -31.23 26.82
N VAL A 654 -20.12 -31.54 25.53
CA VAL A 654 -20.98 -30.96 24.50
C VAL A 654 -22.21 -31.87 24.31
N LYS A 655 -23.40 -31.27 24.39
CA LYS A 655 -24.69 -31.95 24.35
C LYS A 655 -25.38 -31.77 23.00
N ARG A 656 -26.39 -32.60 22.71
CA ARG A 656 -27.18 -32.53 21.48
C ARG A 656 -27.74 -31.14 21.18
N LYS A 657 -28.29 -30.47 22.20
CA LYS A 657 -28.83 -29.10 22.09
C LYS A 657 -27.82 -28.07 21.56
N HIS A 658 -26.52 -28.28 21.79
CA HIS A 658 -25.48 -27.37 21.32
C HIS A 658 -25.24 -27.49 19.83
N PHE A 659 -25.35 -28.71 19.29
CA PHE A 659 -25.34 -28.98 17.85
C PHE A 659 -26.61 -28.46 17.17
N GLU A 660 -27.78 -28.65 17.77
CA GLU A 660 -29.04 -28.11 17.25
C GLU A 660 -28.98 -26.59 17.13
N LYS A 661 -28.52 -25.90 18.17
CA LYS A 661 -28.29 -24.45 18.13
C LYS A 661 -27.21 -24.03 17.15
N ALA A 662 -26.20 -24.87 16.91
CA ALA A 662 -25.18 -24.60 15.91
C ALA A 662 -25.73 -24.73 14.48
N MET A 663 -26.65 -25.67 14.23
CA MET A 663 -27.32 -25.86 12.93
C MET A 663 -28.26 -24.72 12.56
N GLU A 664 -28.80 -23.96 13.53
CA GLU A 664 -29.54 -22.72 13.25
C GLU A 664 -28.67 -21.64 12.58
N LYS A 665 -27.35 -21.69 12.83
CA LYS A 665 -26.38 -20.68 12.39
C LYS A 665 -25.54 -21.17 11.21
N ILE A 666 -25.16 -22.43 11.19
CA ILE A 666 -24.34 -23.04 10.14
C ILE A 666 -25.27 -23.71 9.13
N THR A 667 -25.38 -23.12 7.95
CA THR A 667 -26.20 -23.62 6.84
C THR A 667 -25.34 -24.40 5.82
N PRO A 668 -25.92 -25.35 5.06
CA PRO A 668 -25.20 -26.08 4.03
C PRO A 668 -24.65 -25.15 2.95
N SER A 669 -23.36 -25.29 2.61
CA SER A 669 -22.72 -24.47 1.56
C SER A 669 -22.81 -25.08 0.16
N ILE A 670 -23.11 -26.39 0.05
CA ILE A 670 -23.16 -27.10 -1.23
C ILE A 670 -24.61 -27.20 -1.70
N THR A 671 -24.89 -26.65 -2.89
CA THR A 671 -26.22 -26.72 -3.50
C THR A 671 -26.32 -27.83 -4.55
N PRO A 672 -27.52 -28.38 -4.82
CA PRO A 672 -27.72 -29.35 -5.88
C PRO A 672 -27.27 -28.86 -7.27
N ASP A 673 -27.46 -27.57 -7.57
CA ASP A 673 -27.01 -26.98 -8.83
C ASP A 673 -25.49 -26.94 -8.95
N MET A 674 -24.79 -26.74 -7.83
CA MET A 674 -23.33 -26.79 -7.79
C MET A 674 -22.80 -28.21 -8.08
N ILE A 675 -23.48 -29.25 -7.57
CA ILE A 675 -23.15 -30.64 -7.87
C ILE A 675 -23.32 -30.91 -9.36
N LYS A 676 -24.48 -30.56 -9.93
CA LYS A 676 -24.76 -30.68 -11.38
C LYS A 676 -23.74 -29.93 -12.23
N TYR A 677 -23.27 -28.76 -11.79
CA TYR A 677 -22.24 -28.00 -12.50
C TYR A 677 -20.93 -28.79 -12.61
N TYR A 678 -20.45 -29.41 -11.52
CA TYR A 678 -19.21 -30.18 -11.55
C TYR A 678 -19.35 -31.49 -12.35
N GLU A 679 -20.51 -32.15 -12.29
CA GLU A 679 -20.82 -33.32 -13.12
C GLU A 679 -20.79 -32.99 -14.61
N LYS A 680 -21.49 -31.91 -15.03
CA LYS A 680 -21.45 -31.42 -16.41
C LYS A 680 -20.05 -31.03 -16.87
N PHE A 681 -19.23 -30.48 -15.97
CA PHE A 681 -17.84 -30.18 -16.28
C PHE A 681 -17.04 -31.45 -16.57
N VAL A 682 -17.26 -32.54 -15.83
CA VAL A 682 -16.62 -33.84 -16.08
C VAL A 682 -16.98 -34.37 -17.46
N GLU A 683 -18.28 -34.39 -17.79
CA GLU A 683 -18.78 -34.86 -19.08
C GLU A 683 -18.20 -34.06 -20.24
N ARG A 684 -18.22 -32.72 -20.13
CA ARG A 684 -17.63 -31.84 -21.14
C ARG A 684 -16.13 -32.06 -21.30
N SER A 685 -15.41 -32.28 -20.19
CA SER A 685 -13.97 -32.50 -20.22
C SER A 685 -13.58 -33.84 -20.84
N LYS A 686 -14.40 -34.89 -20.67
CA LYS A 686 -14.22 -36.18 -21.35
C LYS A 686 -14.42 -36.04 -22.86
N ARG A 687 -15.52 -35.40 -23.29
CA ARG A 687 -15.81 -35.17 -24.73
C ARG A 687 -14.72 -34.36 -25.44
N ILE A 688 -14.17 -33.33 -24.78
CA ILE A 688 -13.07 -32.54 -25.36
C ILE A 688 -11.82 -33.40 -25.59
N ARG A 689 -11.51 -34.34 -24.69
CA ARG A 689 -10.37 -35.26 -24.87
C ARG A 689 -10.59 -36.23 -26.02
N GLU A 690 -11.78 -36.84 -26.08
CA GLU A 690 -12.13 -37.79 -27.13
C GLU A 690 -12.03 -37.14 -28.53
N MET A 691 -12.52 -35.90 -28.67
CA MET A 691 -12.41 -35.14 -29.93
C MET A 691 -10.99 -34.70 -30.29
N GLU A 692 -10.10 -34.52 -29.31
CA GLU A 692 -8.70 -34.13 -29.54
C GLU A 692 -7.84 -35.37 -29.88
N GLU A 693 -8.08 -36.52 -29.23
CA GLU A 693 -7.45 -37.81 -29.55
C GLU A 693 -7.82 -38.30 -30.97
N GLU A 694 -9.04 -38.01 -31.45
CA GLU A 694 -9.45 -38.29 -32.84
C GLU A 694 -8.71 -37.44 -33.88
N LYS A 695 -8.29 -36.21 -33.52
CA LYS A 695 -7.55 -35.32 -34.43
C LYS A 695 -6.06 -35.66 -34.57
N GLU A 696 -5.50 -36.40 -33.63
CA GLU A 696 -4.09 -36.82 -33.64
C GLU A 696 -3.85 -38.18 -34.32
N LYS A 697 -4.91 -38.89 -34.76
CA LYS A 697 -4.74 -40.08 -35.59
C LYS A 697 -4.29 -39.68 -37.00
N PRO A 698 -3.14 -40.16 -37.50
CA PRO A 698 -2.75 -39.90 -38.89
C PRO A 698 -3.82 -40.47 -39.83
N ALA A 699 -4.29 -39.65 -40.77
CA ALA A 699 -5.14 -40.13 -41.85
C ALA A 699 -4.34 -41.16 -42.66
N TYR A 700 -4.63 -42.44 -42.46
CA TYR A 700 -4.16 -43.49 -43.36
C TYR A 700 -4.80 -43.25 -44.73
N ILE A 701 -4.01 -42.76 -45.67
CA ILE A 701 -4.32 -42.79 -47.09
C ILE A 701 -3.83 -44.14 -47.60
N GLY A 702 -4.78 -45.01 -47.96
CA GLY A 702 -4.53 -46.20 -48.77
C GLY A 702 -4.33 -45.85 -50.23
#